data_AF-A0A9D8WTG7-F1
#
_entry.id   AF-A0A9D8WTG7-F1
#
_cell.length_a   1.000
_cell.length_b   1.000
_cell.length_c   1.000
_cell.angle_alpha   90.00
_cell.angle_beta   90.00
_cell.angle_gamma   90.00
#
_symmetry.space_group_name_H-M   'P 1'
#
loop_
_entity.id
_entity.type
_entity.pdbx_description
1 polymer ?
#
loop_
_entity_poly.entity_id
_entity_poly.type
_entity_poly.pdbx_seq_one_letter_code
_entity_poly.pdbx_strand_id
1 'polypeptide(L)'
;MSKFKNIFAIKTKPCYKLSECLEAYSKAQLQFLIDSMNLDEPIASNIKKAELVSFMSNKIMERLDYLFRYLESYDFIVTAAYSKDEDADKGRLLEIFMQTYGEGAEDIITFSNMNAFENGLMYLFAEDEENPVLVVPDEVKAKIQELVKLAKEDKFTPGDLHDFMEYGEVLSALYGLCPTDVFMQIYERDYPDIKINKKDLKLYFKRAAFISGGFVFDNNMLVDFAVNKSFRDYILKDRNHFKPYIPSEDEIFEHIGFSDYDEENPAFKKLVAFLGKELKDIDYAEDVAYDIIPLIKVRYTLQEIVDYVQNEYGILTSEKSFKAFCAIYQDLNNTSHLWSNWGHLPETLRDEYGDYDKTAFSEEFLQKKKEERENRPHIELPKGCLVPSDEEIARIRAEFDEYWGNYKTEPAWHKDGERIMRRIMKEIKANINVLSQMPESSMNMLFDQWIASVYHTNANRAGAFGDRTWDFYTFDIAEKLRDNLFTCLLPDGSPIVVASPSLNTLFDEDNICCLTVLVDMGGWFIAYGPQLGWKGLQARDIEALARSVAGQTFELKGLNGVIHFNPVPFWCAQKIATVPPIYHNGSRVIQCFAETRFAETSLSEDFPPEWARKKGNEWVHEVSQKGSSKTERWIFNKDDYLGSAAVYYDGKTGTVQLYSCNEEMFDKAFEEFGRFFDKKHCEVEKVSMSLATMIKNNKKQKLLERFEKGF
;
A
#
# COMPACT_ATOMS: atom_id res chain seq x y z
N MET A 1 -34.57 9.72 -13.87
CA MET A 1 -36.05 9.72 -13.77
C MET A 1 -36.77 8.48 -14.35
N SER A 2 -36.53 7.98 -15.57
CA SER A 2 -37.32 6.85 -16.12
C SER A 2 -37.10 5.51 -15.38
N LYS A 3 -35.87 5.21 -14.94
CA LYS A 3 -35.57 4.08 -14.03
C LYS A 3 -36.25 4.23 -12.66
N PHE A 4 -36.24 5.45 -12.11
CA PHE A 4 -36.80 5.78 -10.78
C PHE A 4 -38.33 5.70 -10.75
N LYS A 5 -39.00 6.22 -11.80
CA LYS A 5 -40.44 6.04 -12.02
C LYS A 5 -40.84 4.56 -12.04
N ASN A 6 -40.03 3.69 -12.61
CA ASN A 6 -40.34 2.25 -12.65
C ASN A 6 -40.17 1.54 -11.29
N ILE A 7 -39.27 2.02 -10.42
CA ILE A 7 -39.02 1.41 -9.10
C ILE A 7 -40.05 1.89 -8.08
N PHE A 8 -40.39 3.18 -8.05
CA PHE A 8 -41.24 3.76 -7.01
C PHE A 8 -42.70 4.01 -7.39
N ALA A 9 -43.09 3.85 -8.66
CA ALA A 9 -44.48 4.05 -9.05
C ALA A 9 -45.38 2.89 -8.59
N ILE A 10 -46.54 3.28 -8.06
CA ILE A 10 -47.62 2.38 -7.66
C ILE A 10 -48.69 2.42 -8.76
N LYS A 11 -49.01 1.25 -9.33
CA LYS A 11 -49.95 1.12 -10.47
C LYS A 11 -51.41 0.95 -10.04
N THR A 12 -51.77 1.43 -8.84
CA THR A 12 -53.11 1.33 -8.29
C THR A 12 -53.68 2.72 -8.03
N LYS A 13 -54.97 2.79 -7.68
CA LYS A 13 -55.60 4.03 -7.22
C LYS A 13 -54.83 4.66 -6.06
N PRO A 14 -54.74 6.00 -6.00
CA PRO A 14 -54.19 6.71 -4.85
C PRO A 14 -54.89 6.30 -3.54
N CYS A 15 -54.10 5.99 -2.52
CA CYS A 15 -54.53 5.84 -1.14
C CYS A 15 -53.77 6.83 -0.26
N TYR A 16 -54.34 7.17 0.89
CA TYR A 16 -53.88 8.30 1.71
C TYR A 16 -53.40 7.90 3.09
N LYS A 17 -53.64 6.66 3.54
CA LYS A 17 -53.05 6.15 4.78
C LYS A 17 -51.68 5.56 4.52
N LEU A 18 -50.74 5.78 5.44
CA LEU A 18 -49.37 5.29 5.31
C LEU A 18 -49.32 3.77 5.12
N SER A 19 -50.08 3.02 5.92
CA SER A 19 -50.13 1.56 5.81
C SER A 19 -50.71 1.09 4.46
N GLU A 20 -51.66 1.83 3.89
CA GLU A 20 -52.25 1.50 2.59
C GLU A 20 -51.30 1.82 1.44
N CYS A 21 -50.53 2.92 1.53
CA CYS A 21 -49.49 3.27 0.57
C CYS A 21 -48.39 2.20 0.53
N LEU A 22 -47.92 1.77 1.71
CA LEU A 22 -46.93 0.71 1.85
C LEU A 22 -47.48 -0.65 1.40
N GLU A 23 -48.76 -0.97 1.67
CA GLU A 23 -49.38 -2.20 1.16
C GLU A 23 -49.56 -2.16 -0.36
N ALA A 24 -49.60 -1.00 -0.99
CA ALA A 24 -49.64 -0.91 -2.45
C ALA A 24 -48.29 -1.23 -3.11
N TYR A 25 -47.17 -1.14 -2.38
CA TYR A 25 -45.87 -1.61 -2.86
C TYR A 25 -45.78 -3.15 -2.94
N SER A 26 -45.01 -3.63 -3.92
CA SER A 26 -44.57 -5.02 -3.96
C SER A 26 -43.59 -5.31 -2.81
N LYS A 27 -43.40 -6.60 -2.47
CA LYS A 27 -42.40 -6.98 -1.46
C LYS A 27 -40.98 -6.53 -1.84
N ALA A 28 -40.64 -6.52 -3.14
CA ALA A 28 -39.35 -6.05 -3.63
C ALA A 28 -39.18 -4.53 -3.46
N GLN A 29 -40.23 -3.75 -3.72
CA GLN A 29 -40.22 -2.30 -3.49
C GLN A 29 -40.12 -1.96 -2.00
N LEU A 30 -40.81 -2.70 -1.13
CA LEU A 30 -40.67 -2.55 0.32
C LEU A 30 -39.26 -2.88 0.80
N GLN A 31 -38.63 -3.92 0.25
CA GLN A 31 -37.24 -4.25 0.55
C GLN A 31 -36.30 -3.14 0.08
N PHE A 32 -36.49 -2.62 -1.13
CA PHE A 32 -35.71 -1.49 -1.63
C PHE A 32 -35.82 -0.26 -0.72
N LEU A 33 -37.05 0.06 -0.27
CA LEU A 33 -37.27 1.17 0.66
C LEU A 33 -36.61 0.93 2.02
N ILE A 34 -36.63 -0.30 2.53
CA ILE A 34 -35.90 -0.68 3.75
C ILE A 34 -34.40 -0.44 3.59
N ASP A 35 -33.84 -0.90 2.46
CA ASP A 35 -32.42 -0.80 2.18
C ASP A 35 -32.02 0.68 2.03
N SER A 36 -32.86 1.49 1.36
CA SER A 36 -32.68 2.95 1.22
C SER A 36 -32.78 3.70 2.55
N MET A 37 -33.61 3.20 3.47
CA MET A 37 -33.81 3.80 4.79
C MET A 37 -32.72 3.42 5.81
N ASN A 38 -31.78 2.53 5.46
CA ASN A 38 -30.66 2.07 6.30
C ASN A 38 -31.06 1.64 7.72
N LEU A 39 -32.09 0.79 7.84
CA LEU A 39 -32.67 0.39 9.12
C LEU A 39 -31.74 -0.57 9.91
N ASP A 40 -31.34 -0.19 11.14
CA ASP A 40 -30.39 -0.89 12.05
C ASP A 40 -30.90 -2.23 12.63
N GLU A 41 -31.99 -2.79 12.09
CA GLU A 41 -32.59 -4.03 12.56
C GLU A 41 -32.55 -5.10 11.46
N PRO A 42 -31.89 -6.26 11.68
CA PRO A 42 -31.83 -7.32 10.70
C PRO A 42 -33.23 -7.89 10.45
N ILE A 43 -33.75 -7.64 9.25
CA ILE A 43 -35.05 -8.16 8.82
C ILE A 43 -34.86 -9.56 8.27
N ALA A 44 -35.55 -10.54 8.84
CA ALA A 44 -35.50 -11.91 8.35
C ALA A 44 -36.02 -11.98 6.90
N SER A 45 -35.29 -12.65 6.01
CA SER A 45 -35.66 -12.81 4.59
C SER A 45 -37.06 -13.42 4.36
N ASN A 46 -37.56 -14.18 5.33
CA ASN A 46 -38.86 -14.86 5.30
C ASN A 46 -40.02 -14.06 5.91
N ILE A 47 -39.81 -12.79 6.27
CA ILE A 47 -40.87 -11.94 6.83
C ILE A 47 -42.04 -11.77 5.85
N LYS A 48 -43.28 -11.75 6.36
CA LYS A 48 -44.47 -11.55 5.54
C LYS A 48 -44.62 -10.08 5.17
N LYS A 49 -45.23 -9.80 4.02
CA LYS A 49 -45.48 -8.42 3.55
C LYS A 49 -46.25 -7.57 4.58
N ALA A 50 -47.30 -8.12 5.19
CA ALA A 50 -48.08 -7.39 6.21
C ALA A 50 -47.24 -7.03 7.45
N GLU A 51 -46.28 -7.88 7.83
CA GLU A 51 -45.34 -7.61 8.93
C GLU A 51 -44.35 -6.50 8.54
N LEU A 52 -43.86 -6.51 7.29
CA LEU A 52 -43.04 -5.43 6.72
C LEU A 52 -43.76 -4.09 6.70
N VAL A 53 -45.01 -4.05 6.23
CA VAL A 53 -45.81 -2.82 6.18
C VAL A 53 -46.00 -2.23 7.57
N SER A 54 -46.32 -3.05 8.56
CA SER A 54 -46.47 -2.61 9.96
C SER A 54 -45.15 -2.07 10.52
N PHE A 55 -44.05 -2.80 10.31
CA PHE A 55 -42.71 -2.39 10.72
C PHE A 55 -42.31 -1.05 10.11
N MET A 56 -42.47 -0.90 8.79
CA MET A 56 -42.14 0.33 8.04
C MET A 56 -43.00 1.51 8.48
N SER A 57 -44.30 1.31 8.67
CA SER A 57 -45.20 2.37 9.15
C SER A 57 -44.71 2.96 10.48
N ASN A 58 -44.31 2.09 11.42
CA ASN A 58 -43.80 2.53 12.71
C ASN A 58 -42.45 3.26 12.58
N LYS A 59 -41.51 2.72 11.78
CA LYS A 59 -40.18 3.31 11.61
C LYS A 59 -40.22 4.66 10.90
N ILE A 60 -41.04 4.82 9.87
CA ILE A 60 -41.22 6.13 9.18
C ILE A 60 -41.71 7.18 10.18
N MET A 61 -42.72 6.85 10.99
CA MET A 61 -43.28 7.79 11.97
C MET A 61 -42.29 8.13 13.10
N GLU A 62 -41.53 7.16 13.59
CA GLU A 62 -40.47 7.39 14.59
C GLU A 62 -39.37 8.33 14.05
N ARG A 63 -39.01 8.17 12.77
CA ARG A 63 -37.98 8.99 12.12
C ARG A 63 -38.39 10.45 11.94
N LEU A 64 -39.66 10.70 11.62
CA LEU A 64 -40.17 12.04 11.36
C LEU A 64 -39.93 13.03 12.51
N ASP A 65 -39.82 12.56 13.75
CA ASP A 65 -39.51 13.39 14.92
C ASP A 65 -38.15 14.09 14.84
N TYR A 66 -37.21 13.56 14.04
CA TYR A 66 -35.86 14.12 13.93
C TYR A 66 -35.35 14.24 12.49
N LEU A 67 -35.95 13.57 11.51
CA LEU A 67 -35.49 13.53 10.12
C LEU A 67 -35.26 14.93 9.54
N PHE A 68 -36.26 15.81 9.64
CA PHE A 68 -36.19 17.16 9.08
C PHE A 68 -35.22 18.11 9.79
N ARG A 69 -34.57 17.68 10.87
CA ARG A 69 -33.45 18.41 11.46
C ARG A 69 -32.15 18.15 10.70
N TYR A 70 -32.01 16.98 10.09
CA TYR A 70 -30.80 16.55 9.39
C TYR A 70 -30.90 16.67 7.88
N LEU A 71 -32.11 16.63 7.31
CA LEU A 71 -32.33 16.96 5.90
C LEU A 71 -32.20 18.47 5.68
N GLU A 72 -31.87 18.85 4.45
CA GLU A 72 -31.83 20.25 4.07
C GLU A 72 -33.19 20.93 4.27
N SER A 73 -33.15 22.21 4.62
CA SER A 73 -34.37 22.98 4.94
C SER A 73 -35.37 22.99 3.77
N TYR A 74 -34.89 22.92 2.53
CA TYR A 74 -35.75 22.84 1.35
C TYR A 74 -36.53 21.52 1.27
N ASP A 75 -36.00 20.39 1.76
CA ASP A 75 -36.70 19.11 1.74
C ASP A 75 -37.97 19.17 2.60
N PHE A 76 -37.87 19.86 3.73
CA PHE A 76 -39.02 20.16 4.57
C PHE A 76 -40.03 21.06 3.87
N ILE A 77 -39.59 22.13 3.19
CA ILE A 77 -40.47 23.08 2.50
C ILE A 77 -41.23 22.38 1.36
N VAL A 78 -40.52 21.61 0.53
CA VAL A 78 -41.12 20.86 -0.59
C VAL A 78 -42.12 19.85 -0.06
N THR A 79 -41.74 19.03 0.93
CA THR A 79 -42.66 18.03 1.51
C THR A 79 -43.88 18.71 2.17
N ALA A 80 -43.68 19.85 2.84
CA ALA A 80 -44.76 20.63 3.42
C ALA A 80 -45.70 21.24 2.37
N ALA A 81 -45.20 21.64 1.20
CA ALA A 81 -46.05 22.10 0.11
C ALA A 81 -46.96 20.98 -0.42
N TYR A 82 -46.41 19.77 -0.62
CA TYR A 82 -47.19 18.60 -1.05
C TYR A 82 -48.15 18.07 0.04
N SER A 83 -47.96 18.46 1.30
CA SER A 83 -48.87 18.15 2.40
C SER A 83 -50.15 19.00 2.43
N LYS A 84 -50.29 20.04 1.58
CA LYS A 84 -51.47 20.91 1.55
C LYS A 84 -52.66 20.24 0.87
N ASP A 85 -53.86 20.43 1.46
CA ASP A 85 -55.12 19.97 0.87
C ASP A 85 -55.53 20.80 -0.35
N GLU A 86 -55.25 22.11 -0.31
CA GLU A 86 -55.63 23.03 -1.38
C GLU A 86 -54.49 23.20 -2.38
N ASP A 87 -54.75 22.89 -3.65
CA ASP A 87 -53.78 23.07 -4.75
C ASP A 87 -53.26 24.51 -4.85
N ALA A 88 -54.09 25.49 -4.48
CA ALA A 88 -53.70 26.90 -4.44
C ALA A 88 -52.60 27.18 -3.39
N ASP A 89 -52.69 26.57 -2.21
CA ASP A 89 -51.70 26.72 -1.15
C ASP A 89 -50.38 26.01 -1.49
N LYS A 90 -50.48 24.82 -2.09
CA LYS A 90 -49.32 24.09 -2.64
C LYS A 90 -48.63 24.92 -3.73
N GLY A 91 -49.39 25.39 -4.72
CA GLY A 91 -48.89 26.19 -5.83
C GLY A 91 -48.19 27.46 -5.35
N ARG A 92 -48.76 28.15 -4.35
CA ARG A 92 -48.16 29.34 -3.74
C ARG A 92 -46.82 29.04 -3.05
N LEU A 93 -46.72 27.95 -2.29
CA LEU A 93 -45.47 27.60 -1.60
C LEU A 93 -44.37 27.23 -2.60
N LEU A 94 -44.71 26.48 -3.65
CA LEU A 94 -43.76 26.15 -4.72
C LEU A 94 -43.37 27.38 -5.54
N GLU A 95 -44.27 28.32 -5.77
CA GLU A 95 -43.95 29.58 -6.45
C GLU A 95 -42.98 30.43 -5.62
N ILE A 96 -43.22 30.57 -4.30
CA ILE A 96 -42.29 31.26 -3.39
C ILE A 96 -40.93 30.57 -3.39
N PHE A 97 -40.91 29.23 -3.39
CA PHE A 97 -39.68 28.45 -3.48
C PHE A 97 -38.94 28.74 -4.79
N MET A 98 -39.63 28.66 -5.94
CA MET A 98 -39.05 28.98 -7.25
C MET A 98 -38.50 30.41 -7.33
N GLN A 99 -39.19 31.38 -6.74
CA GLN A 99 -38.72 32.76 -6.66
C GLN A 99 -37.45 32.90 -5.79
N THR A 100 -37.30 32.06 -4.77
CA THR A 100 -36.16 32.08 -3.84
C THR A 100 -34.91 31.47 -4.46
N TYR A 101 -35.05 30.36 -5.19
CA TYR A 101 -33.92 29.57 -5.71
C TYR A 101 -33.65 29.76 -7.23
N GLY A 102 -34.52 30.46 -7.95
CA GLY A 102 -34.30 30.85 -9.34
C GLY A 102 -34.17 29.66 -10.30
N GLU A 103 -33.19 29.72 -11.22
CA GLU A 103 -33.02 28.75 -12.32
C GLU A 103 -32.71 27.31 -11.85
N GLY A 104 -32.28 27.09 -10.60
CA GLY A 104 -32.02 25.75 -10.04
C GLY A 104 -33.19 25.13 -9.26
N ALA A 105 -34.32 25.83 -9.13
CA ALA A 105 -35.41 25.40 -8.25
C ALA A 105 -36.06 24.07 -8.68
N GLU A 106 -36.16 23.81 -9.98
CA GLU A 106 -36.77 22.56 -10.50
C GLU A 106 -35.92 21.32 -10.17
N ASP A 107 -34.60 21.46 -10.22
CA ASP A 107 -33.66 20.40 -9.87
C ASP A 107 -33.73 20.11 -8.36
N ILE A 108 -33.78 21.16 -7.53
CA ILE A 108 -33.93 20.99 -6.07
C ILE A 108 -35.27 20.33 -5.73
N ILE A 109 -36.38 20.75 -6.34
CA ILE A 109 -37.69 20.11 -6.14
C ILE A 109 -37.62 18.63 -6.54
N THR A 110 -36.93 18.32 -7.63
CA THR A 110 -36.76 16.94 -8.09
C THR A 110 -35.96 16.11 -7.08
N PHE A 111 -34.85 16.65 -6.58
CA PHE A 111 -34.02 16.00 -5.56
C PHE A 111 -34.79 15.81 -4.24
N SER A 112 -35.49 16.84 -3.76
CA SER A 112 -36.32 16.74 -2.55
C SER A 112 -37.44 15.72 -2.67
N ASN A 113 -38.05 15.59 -3.84
CA ASN A 113 -39.05 14.55 -4.08
C ASN A 113 -38.41 13.16 -4.00
N MET A 114 -37.18 12.98 -4.51
CA MET A 114 -36.44 11.72 -4.37
C MET A 114 -36.14 11.40 -2.90
N ASN A 115 -35.61 12.36 -2.14
CA ASN A 115 -35.38 12.22 -0.71
C ASN A 115 -36.68 11.86 0.04
N ALA A 116 -37.80 12.49 -0.32
CA ALA A 116 -39.10 12.20 0.26
C ALA A 116 -39.60 10.77 -0.08
N PHE A 117 -39.32 10.23 -1.27
CA PHE A 117 -39.64 8.84 -1.61
C PHE A 117 -38.77 7.85 -0.85
N GLU A 118 -37.46 8.07 -0.81
CA GLU A 118 -36.49 7.18 -0.16
C GLU A 118 -36.67 7.14 1.37
N ASN A 119 -37.24 8.20 1.95
CA ASN A 119 -37.58 8.26 3.38
C ASN A 119 -39.03 7.87 3.69
N GLY A 120 -39.82 7.45 2.69
CA GLY A 120 -41.21 7.00 2.87
C GLY A 120 -42.19 8.13 3.26
N LEU A 121 -41.87 9.37 2.89
CA LEU A 121 -42.69 10.55 3.19
C LEU A 121 -43.74 10.84 2.12
N MET A 122 -43.47 10.41 0.90
CA MET A 122 -44.31 10.64 -0.28
C MET A 122 -44.38 9.37 -1.13
N TYR A 123 -45.44 9.24 -1.93
CA TYR A 123 -45.69 8.08 -2.78
C TYR A 123 -46.21 8.50 -4.15
N LEU A 124 -45.67 7.89 -5.21
CA LEU A 124 -46.06 8.17 -6.60
C LEU A 124 -47.07 7.13 -7.08
N PHE A 125 -48.31 7.55 -7.30
CA PHE A 125 -49.35 6.72 -7.91
C PHE A 125 -49.47 7.04 -9.40
N ALA A 126 -49.25 6.04 -10.25
CA ALA A 126 -49.33 6.14 -11.70
C ALA A 126 -50.35 5.11 -12.23
N GLU A 127 -51.57 5.15 -11.71
CA GLU A 127 -52.70 4.41 -12.32
C GLU A 127 -52.94 4.90 -13.76
N ASP A 128 -52.86 6.22 -13.96
CA ASP A 128 -52.73 6.87 -15.26
C ASP A 128 -51.28 7.29 -15.47
N GLU A 129 -50.58 6.63 -16.40
CA GLU A 129 -49.17 6.93 -16.70
C GLU A 129 -48.98 8.35 -17.26
N GLU A 130 -50.01 8.96 -17.85
CA GLU A 130 -49.98 10.34 -18.36
C GLU A 130 -50.16 11.37 -17.24
N ASN A 131 -50.85 11.02 -16.15
CA ASN A 131 -51.17 11.93 -15.05
C ASN A 131 -50.86 11.29 -13.68
N PRO A 132 -49.57 11.11 -13.33
CA PRO A 132 -49.20 10.54 -12.05
C PRO A 132 -49.52 11.52 -10.89
N VAL A 133 -49.93 10.95 -9.76
CA VAL A 133 -50.31 11.68 -8.55
C VAL A 133 -49.30 11.43 -7.44
N LEU A 134 -48.84 12.51 -6.82
CA LEU A 134 -47.99 12.46 -5.62
C LEU A 134 -48.88 12.54 -4.38
N VAL A 135 -48.71 11.60 -3.46
CA VAL A 135 -49.46 11.54 -2.20
C VAL A 135 -48.49 11.58 -1.03
N VAL A 136 -48.73 12.53 -0.11
CA VAL A 136 -48.18 12.53 1.26
C VAL A 136 -49.24 11.89 2.16
N PRO A 137 -48.94 10.79 2.88
CA PRO A 137 -49.94 10.13 3.72
C PRO A 137 -50.47 11.02 4.85
N ASP A 138 -51.70 10.79 5.28
CA ASP A 138 -52.41 11.57 6.30
C ASP A 138 -51.62 11.65 7.62
N GLU A 139 -51.00 10.53 8.04
CA GLU A 139 -50.19 10.47 9.26
C GLU A 139 -48.92 11.34 9.15
N VAL A 140 -48.24 11.29 8.00
CA VAL A 140 -47.04 12.08 7.71
C VAL A 140 -47.40 13.56 7.62
N LYS A 141 -48.50 13.88 6.94
CA LYS A 141 -49.04 15.23 6.80
C LYS A 141 -49.40 15.85 8.15
N ALA A 142 -50.09 15.11 9.02
CA ALA A 142 -50.42 15.59 10.36
C ALA A 142 -49.14 15.91 11.15
N LYS A 143 -48.10 15.08 11.02
CA LYS A 143 -46.81 15.31 11.66
C LYS A 143 -46.08 16.53 11.10
N ILE A 144 -46.07 16.73 9.79
CA ILE A 144 -45.49 17.93 9.16
C ILE A 144 -46.20 19.20 9.65
N GLN A 145 -47.53 19.18 9.76
CA GLN A 145 -48.29 20.32 10.28
C GLN A 145 -47.93 20.66 11.73
N GLU A 146 -47.68 19.63 12.56
CA GLU A 146 -47.15 19.81 13.91
C GLU A 146 -45.77 20.49 13.88
N LEU A 147 -44.85 20.00 13.04
CA LEU A 147 -43.50 20.57 12.89
C LEU A 147 -43.52 22.00 12.36
N VAL A 148 -44.39 22.33 11.40
CA VAL A 148 -44.59 23.70 10.92
C VAL A 148 -45.06 24.62 12.05
N LYS A 149 -45.93 24.13 12.94
CA LYS A 149 -46.36 24.90 14.11
C LYS A 149 -45.19 25.12 15.07
N LEU A 150 -44.39 24.09 15.36
CA LEU A 150 -43.22 24.21 16.23
C LEU A 150 -42.17 25.15 15.64
N ALA A 151 -41.99 25.17 14.31
CA ALA A 151 -41.10 26.10 13.63
C ALA A 151 -41.52 27.56 13.82
N LYS A 152 -42.83 27.84 13.71
CA LYS A 152 -43.37 29.18 13.98
C LYS A 152 -43.22 29.63 15.44
N GLU A 153 -43.03 28.69 16.36
CA GLU A 153 -42.82 28.94 17.78
C GLU A 153 -41.31 28.95 18.17
N ASP A 154 -40.40 28.91 17.19
CA ASP A 154 -38.95 28.80 17.38
C ASP A 154 -38.51 27.59 18.23
N LYS A 155 -39.32 26.53 18.24
CA LYS A 155 -39.05 25.27 18.98
C LYS A 155 -38.46 24.17 18.11
N PHE A 156 -38.43 24.39 16.80
CA PHE A 156 -37.95 23.46 15.79
C PHE A 156 -37.39 24.26 14.62
N THR A 157 -36.18 23.94 14.17
CA THR A 157 -35.59 24.59 13.02
C THR A 157 -35.27 23.50 12.00
N PRO A 158 -35.93 23.48 10.82
CA PRO A 158 -35.59 22.53 9.76
C PRO A 158 -34.12 22.67 9.33
N GLY A 159 -33.42 21.56 9.17
CA GLY A 159 -32.03 21.51 8.75
C GLY A 159 -31.00 21.99 9.78
N ASP A 160 -31.38 22.24 11.04
CA ASP A 160 -30.45 22.76 12.05
C ASP A 160 -29.33 21.81 12.48
N LEU A 161 -29.40 20.54 12.08
CA LEU A 161 -28.39 19.51 12.27
C LEU A 161 -27.90 18.93 10.94
N HIS A 162 -28.22 19.55 9.80
CA HIS A 162 -27.76 19.11 8.48
C HIS A 162 -26.23 19.14 8.40
N ASP A 163 -25.64 20.30 8.69
CA ASP A 163 -24.18 20.49 8.69
C ASP A 163 -23.48 19.55 9.70
N PHE A 164 -24.13 19.23 10.83
CA PHE A 164 -23.60 18.25 11.80
C PHE A 164 -23.46 16.85 11.18
N MET A 165 -24.39 16.47 10.31
CA MET A 165 -24.35 15.19 9.60
C MET A 165 -23.33 15.20 8.47
N GLU A 166 -23.27 16.28 7.67
CA GLU A 166 -22.28 16.41 6.57
C GLU A 166 -20.84 16.42 7.10
N TYR A 167 -20.58 17.14 8.20
CA TYR A 167 -19.28 17.05 8.89
C TYR A 167 -19.00 15.62 9.34
N GLY A 168 -20.04 14.86 9.68
CA GLY A 168 -19.92 13.47 10.11
C GLY A 168 -19.37 12.60 8.98
N GLU A 169 -19.93 12.76 7.79
CA GLU A 169 -19.52 12.09 6.56
C GLU A 169 -18.09 12.47 6.18
N VAL A 170 -17.81 13.77 6.03
CA VAL A 170 -16.50 14.26 5.60
C VAL A 170 -15.41 13.82 6.56
N LEU A 171 -15.62 13.99 7.87
CA LEU A 171 -14.60 13.62 8.87
C LEU A 171 -14.49 12.10 9.04
N SER A 172 -15.56 11.34 8.84
CA SER A 172 -15.43 9.88 8.75
C SER A 172 -14.64 9.46 7.53
N ALA A 173 -14.83 10.07 6.36
CA ALA A 173 -14.08 9.74 5.15
C ALA A 173 -12.60 10.16 5.26
N LEU A 174 -12.31 11.25 5.97
CA LEU A 174 -10.95 11.73 6.24
C LEU A 174 -10.18 10.79 7.17
N TYR A 175 -10.83 10.32 8.24
CA TYR A 175 -10.15 9.53 9.28
C TYR A 175 -10.44 8.03 9.19
N GLY A 176 -11.49 7.56 8.55
CA GLY A 176 -11.99 6.18 8.64
C GLY A 176 -12.58 5.84 10.02
N LEU A 177 -11.90 6.22 11.11
CA LEU A 177 -12.37 6.17 12.49
C LEU A 177 -12.22 7.57 13.10
N CYS A 178 -13.30 8.34 13.20
CA CYS A 178 -13.29 9.68 13.78
C CYS A 178 -13.81 9.65 15.23
N PRO A 179 -12.98 9.88 16.25
CA PRO A 179 -13.45 10.03 17.62
C PRO A 179 -14.37 11.22 17.81
N THR A 180 -15.42 11.03 18.61
CA THR A 180 -16.43 12.09 18.87
C THR A 180 -15.86 13.37 19.46
N ASP A 181 -14.77 13.29 20.22
CA ASP A 181 -14.09 14.46 20.78
C ASP A 181 -13.37 15.28 19.70
N VAL A 182 -12.71 14.62 18.74
CA VAL A 182 -12.10 15.27 17.57
C VAL A 182 -13.17 15.90 16.69
N PHE A 183 -14.25 15.15 16.40
CA PHE A 183 -15.40 15.69 15.68
C PHE A 183 -15.92 16.97 16.35
N MET A 184 -16.22 16.90 17.66
CA MET A 184 -16.82 18.02 18.37
C MET A 184 -15.86 19.21 18.46
N GLN A 185 -14.56 18.97 18.54
CA GLN A 185 -13.56 20.03 18.49
C GLN A 185 -13.63 20.82 17.17
N ILE A 186 -13.78 20.12 16.04
CA ILE A 186 -13.87 20.74 14.71
C ILE A 186 -15.25 21.42 14.55
N TYR A 187 -16.33 20.72 14.87
CA TYR A 187 -17.68 21.25 14.73
C TYR A 187 -17.95 22.46 15.64
N GLU A 188 -17.53 22.44 16.92
CA GLU A 188 -17.68 23.59 17.83
C GLU A 188 -16.80 24.79 17.43
N ARG A 189 -15.71 24.58 16.66
CA ARG A 189 -14.89 25.66 16.10
C ARG A 189 -15.64 26.42 15.02
N ASP A 190 -16.30 25.69 14.12
CA ASP A 190 -16.95 26.25 12.92
C ASP A 190 -18.38 26.72 13.22
N TYR A 191 -19.07 26.07 14.17
CA TYR A 191 -20.43 26.40 14.59
C TYR A 191 -20.54 26.76 16.08
N PRO A 192 -19.88 27.84 16.56
CA PRO A 192 -19.83 28.18 17.99
C PRO A 192 -21.19 28.54 18.60
N ASP A 193 -22.16 28.93 17.76
CA ASP A 193 -23.50 29.32 18.19
C ASP A 193 -24.47 28.13 18.33
N ILE A 194 -24.15 26.98 17.71
CA ILE A 194 -24.97 25.77 17.78
C ILE A 194 -24.65 25.01 19.07
N LYS A 195 -25.60 25.00 20.01
CA LYS A 195 -25.42 24.32 21.30
C LYS A 195 -25.99 22.92 21.29
N ILE A 196 -25.12 21.94 21.06
CA ILE A 196 -25.46 20.53 21.19
C ILE A 196 -25.44 20.12 22.66
N ASN A 197 -26.53 19.52 23.13
CA ASN A 197 -26.57 18.97 24.49
C ASN A 197 -25.64 17.74 24.59
N LYS A 198 -24.53 17.87 25.32
CA LYS A 198 -23.55 16.80 25.51
C LYS A 198 -24.14 15.50 26.09
N LYS A 199 -25.26 15.58 26.83
CA LYS A 199 -25.97 14.39 27.35
C LYS A 199 -26.66 13.58 26.25
N ASP A 200 -27.05 14.24 25.17
CA ASP A 200 -27.79 13.64 24.05
C ASP A 200 -26.88 13.42 22.83
N LEU A 201 -25.58 13.73 22.93
CA LEU A 201 -24.61 13.65 21.83
C LEU A 201 -24.60 12.27 21.14
N LYS A 202 -24.65 11.21 21.92
CA LYS A 202 -24.76 9.83 21.41
C LYS A 202 -26.00 9.63 20.54
N LEU A 203 -27.13 10.23 20.92
CA LEU A 203 -28.37 10.14 20.17
C LEU A 203 -28.26 10.95 18.87
N TYR A 204 -27.64 12.13 18.91
CA TYR A 204 -27.43 12.93 17.70
C TYR A 204 -26.55 12.20 16.68
N PHE A 205 -25.41 11.63 17.08
CA PHE A 205 -24.58 10.87 16.15
C PHE A 205 -25.27 9.63 15.59
N LYS A 206 -26.02 8.90 16.43
CA LYS A 206 -26.79 7.74 15.95
C LYS A 206 -27.81 8.14 14.88
N ARG A 207 -28.51 9.25 15.08
CA ARG A 207 -29.50 9.75 14.12
C ARG A 207 -28.83 10.29 12.85
N ALA A 208 -27.72 10.99 12.98
CA ALA A 208 -26.93 11.48 11.85
C ALA A 208 -26.45 10.31 10.98
N ALA A 209 -25.71 9.35 11.57
CA ALA A 209 -25.23 8.13 10.91
C ALA A 209 -26.35 7.38 10.17
N PHE A 210 -27.51 7.29 10.83
CA PHE A 210 -28.67 6.59 10.30
C PHE A 210 -29.35 7.29 9.12
N ILE A 211 -29.34 8.62 9.08
CA ILE A 211 -29.94 9.41 7.98
C ILE A 211 -28.96 9.53 6.82
N SER A 212 -27.70 9.79 7.12
CA SER A 212 -26.60 9.94 6.16
C SER A 212 -26.38 8.68 5.33
N GLY A 213 -26.18 7.54 5.99
CA GLY A 213 -25.71 6.32 5.34
C GLY A 213 -24.22 6.30 4.98
N GLY A 214 -23.50 7.43 5.02
CA GLY A 214 -22.07 7.53 4.77
C GLY A 214 -21.18 7.06 5.92
N PHE A 215 -21.71 6.98 7.15
CA PHE A 215 -20.96 6.49 8.31
C PHE A 215 -21.82 5.79 9.35
N VAL A 216 -21.16 5.02 10.22
CA VAL A 216 -21.76 4.31 11.35
C VAL A 216 -21.25 4.89 12.66
N PHE A 217 -22.14 5.02 13.65
CA PHE A 217 -21.73 5.41 15.00
C PHE A 217 -21.49 4.18 15.90
N ASP A 218 -20.23 3.88 16.20
CA ASP A 218 -19.84 2.75 17.06
C ASP A 218 -18.76 3.14 18.07
N ASN A 219 -18.91 2.67 19.32
CA ASN A 219 -17.94 2.87 20.41
C ASN A 219 -17.42 4.32 20.57
N ASN A 220 -18.31 5.31 20.47
CA ASN A 220 -17.99 6.75 20.53
C ASN A 220 -17.05 7.23 19.39
N MET A 221 -17.12 6.57 18.25
CA MET A 221 -16.47 6.96 17.00
C MET A 221 -17.49 6.97 15.87
N LEU A 222 -17.30 7.89 14.93
CA LEU A 222 -17.91 7.85 13.61
C LEU A 222 -16.97 6.98 12.75
N VAL A 223 -17.53 5.96 12.12
CA VAL A 223 -16.79 4.95 11.38
C VAL A 223 -17.26 5.02 9.95
N ASP A 224 -16.34 5.30 9.04
CA ASP A 224 -16.61 5.29 7.61
C ASP A 224 -17.16 3.91 7.18
N PHE A 225 -18.11 3.89 6.25
CA PHE A 225 -18.79 2.67 5.84
C PHE A 225 -17.84 1.63 5.21
N ALA A 226 -16.74 2.07 4.58
CA ALA A 226 -15.74 1.20 3.98
C ALA A 226 -14.77 0.58 5.02
N VAL A 227 -14.83 1.01 6.29
CA VAL A 227 -14.02 0.43 7.37
C VAL A 227 -14.63 -0.88 7.87
N ASN A 228 -14.08 -1.99 7.38
CA ASN A 228 -14.37 -3.31 7.92
C ASN A 228 -13.62 -3.59 9.23
N LYS A 229 -13.97 -4.71 9.89
CA LYS A 229 -13.39 -5.11 11.17
C LYS A 229 -11.86 -5.26 11.15
N SER A 230 -11.29 -5.79 10.06
CA SER A 230 -9.83 -5.92 9.92
C SER A 230 -9.14 -4.56 9.80
N PHE A 231 -9.72 -3.62 9.04
CA PHE A 231 -9.16 -2.28 8.87
C PHE A 231 -9.10 -1.50 10.18
N ARG A 232 -10.12 -1.64 11.03
CA ARG A 232 -10.15 -0.97 12.34
C ARG A 232 -8.89 -1.23 13.16
N ASP A 233 -8.44 -2.49 13.23
CA ASP A 233 -7.26 -2.86 14.01
C ASP A 233 -5.97 -2.26 13.42
N TYR A 234 -5.84 -2.23 12.09
CA TYR A 234 -4.71 -1.59 11.40
C TYR A 234 -4.66 -0.08 11.64
N ILE A 235 -5.80 0.59 11.46
CA ILE A 235 -5.91 2.05 11.64
C ILE A 235 -5.52 2.43 13.07
N LEU A 236 -6.07 1.76 14.09
CA LEU A 236 -5.78 2.08 15.49
C LEU A 236 -4.32 1.80 15.87
N LYS A 237 -3.71 0.76 15.30
CA LYS A 237 -2.31 0.42 15.57
C LYS A 237 -1.35 1.47 15.04
N ASP A 238 -1.57 1.96 13.83
CA ASP A 238 -0.61 2.85 13.14
C ASP A 238 -0.72 4.32 13.59
N ARG A 239 -1.86 4.69 14.17
CA ARG A 239 -2.16 6.06 14.65
C ARG A 239 -1.45 6.52 15.90
N ASN A 240 -0.81 5.61 16.64
CA ASN A 240 -0.28 5.89 17.97
C ASN A 240 0.75 7.03 18.01
N HIS A 241 1.30 7.42 16.86
CA HIS A 241 2.35 8.44 16.72
C HIS A 241 1.86 9.78 16.12
N PHE A 242 0.60 9.88 15.71
CA PHE A 242 0.07 11.08 15.04
C PHE A 242 -1.01 11.76 15.87
N LYS A 243 -1.11 13.08 15.72
CA LYS A 243 -2.30 13.84 16.11
C LYS A 243 -3.22 13.97 14.91
N PRO A 244 -4.54 14.13 15.12
CA PRO A 244 -5.48 14.36 14.04
C PRO A 244 -5.03 15.54 13.16
N TYR A 245 -5.01 15.34 11.84
CA TYR A 245 -5.00 16.46 10.90
C TYR A 245 -6.27 17.27 11.11
N ILE A 246 -6.19 18.59 11.24
CA ILE A 246 -7.38 19.42 11.49
C ILE A 246 -7.63 20.26 10.22
N PRO A 247 -8.58 19.85 9.36
CA PRO A 247 -8.88 20.60 8.14
C PRO A 247 -9.49 21.98 8.47
N SER A 248 -9.32 22.93 7.56
CA SER A 248 -9.99 24.23 7.66
C SER A 248 -11.49 24.11 7.37
N GLU A 249 -12.28 25.12 7.76
CA GLU A 249 -13.71 25.17 7.46
C GLU A 249 -13.96 25.13 5.94
N ASP A 250 -13.25 25.98 5.18
CA ASP A 250 -13.35 26.04 3.71
C ASP A 250 -13.03 24.68 3.06
N GLU A 251 -12.01 23.98 3.56
CA GLU A 251 -11.63 22.65 3.06
C GLU A 251 -12.72 21.62 3.32
N ILE A 252 -13.35 21.61 4.50
CA ILE A 252 -14.48 20.71 4.76
C ILE A 252 -15.61 20.95 3.77
N PHE A 253 -15.95 22.22 3.51
CA PHE A 253 -16.99 22.58 2.54
C PHE A 253 -16.67 22.14 1.11
N GLU A 254 -15.39 22.11 0.72
CA GLU A 254 -14.98 21.59 -0.59
C GLU A 254 -15.19 20.08 -0.74
N HIS A 255 -15.33 19.35 0.36
CA HIS A 255 -15.47 17.89 0.38
C HIS A 255 -16.89 17.40 0.69
N ILE A 256 -17.85 18.31 0.92
CA ILE A 256 -19.25 17.94 1.14
C ILE A 256 -19.85 17.31 -0.12
N GLY A 257 -20.58 16.21 0.06
CA GLY A 257 -21.22 15.47 -1.02
C GLY A 257 -20.33 14.46 -1.74
N PHE A 258 -19.05 14.36 -1.37
CA PHE A 258 -18.16 13.31 -1.87
C PHE A 258 -18.24 12.03 -1.04
N SER A 259 -18.10 10.89 -1.71
CA SER A 259 -18.11 9.57 -1.06
C SER A 259 -16.77 9.23 -0.43
N ASP A 260 -15.68 9.83 -0.91
CA ASP A 260 -14.35 9.76 -0.31
C ASP A 260 -13.71 11.14 -0.23
N TYR A 261 -12.95 11.40 0.83
CA TYR A 261 -12.27 12.69 1.03
C TYR A 261 -11.31 13.04 -0.13
N ASP A 262 -10.72 12.06 -0.81
CA ASP A 262 -9.75 12.27 -1.89
C ASP A 262 -10.38 12.12 -3.29
N GLU A 263 -11.70 12.20 -3.43
CA GLU A 263 -12.40 12.01 -4.72
C GLU A 263 -11.95 13.01 -5.79
N GLU A 264 -11.71 14.26 -5.40
CA GLU A 264 -11.20 15.31 -6.28
C GLU A 264 -9.70 15.19 -6.60
N ASN A 265 -8.98 14.26 -5.96
CA ASN A 265 -7.56 14.05 -6.19
C ASN A 265 -7.32 13.65 -7.66
N PRO A 266 -6.42 14.33 -8.38
CA PRO A 266 -6.10 13.99 -9.77
C PRO A 266 -5.68 12.53 -9.97
N ALA A 267 -5.04 11.91 -8.98
CA ALA A 267 -4.64 10.51 -9.02
C ALA A 267 -5.85 9.56 -8.91
N PHE A 268 -6.87 9.92 -8.13
CA PHE A 268 -8.13 9.18 -8.04
C PHE A 268 -8.89 9.24 -9.37
N LYS A 269 -9.00 10.42 -9.98
CA LYS A 269 -9.60 10.59 -11.31
C LYS A 269 -8.86 9.79 -12.39
N LYS A 270 -7.53 9.70 -12.31
CA LYS A 270 -6.73 8.83 -13.19
C LYS A 270 -7.05 7.35 -12.97
N LEU A 271 -7.26 6.92 -11.72
CA LEU A 271 -7.66 5.55 -11.39
C LEU A 271 -9.00 5.21 -12.03
N VAL A 272 -10.03 6.03 -11.83
CA VAL A 272 -11.37 5.83 -12.42
C VAL A 272 -11.27 5.76 -13.95
N ALA A 273 -10.54 6.68 -14.58
CA ALA A 273 -10.37 6.68 -16.03
C ALA A 273 -9.58 5.46 -16.56
N PHE A 274 -8.64 4.92 -15.78
CA PHE A 274 -7.91 3.70 -16.09
C PHE A 274 -8.83 2.47 -15.97
N LEU A 275 -9.53 2.34 -14.85
CA LEU A 275 -10.47 1.26 -14.59
C LEU A 275 -11.60 1.24 -15.62
N GLY A 276 -12.14 2.40 -16.00
CA GLY A 276 -13.19 2.51 -17.02
C GLY A 276 -12.76 1.98 -18.39
N LYS A 277 -11.46 2.05 -18.71
CA LYS A 277 -10.92 1.45 -19.94
C LYS A 277 -10.75 -0.06 -19.83
N GLU A 278 -10.26 -0.56 -18.69
CA GLU A 278 -10.02 -1.99 -18.47
C GLU A 278 -11.35 -2.76 -18.32
N LEU A 279 -12.30 -2.21 -17.57
CA LEU A 279 -13.63 -2.78 -17.31
C LEU A 279 -14.63 -2.50 -18.43
N LYS A 280 -14.37 -1.48 -19.26
CA LYS A 280 -15.26 -0.98 -20.33
C LYS A 280 -16.62 -0.49 -19.80
N ASP A 281 -16.63 -0.03 -18.56
CA ASP A 281 -17.78 0.51 -17.87
C ASP A 281 -17.24 1.59 -16.91
N ILE A 282 -17.60 2.85 -17.16
CA ILE A 282 -17.08 3.99 -16.38
C ILE A 282 -17.81 4.13 -15.05
N ASP A 283 -19.11 3.82 -15.01
CA ASP A 283 -19.92 3.93 -13.80
C ASP A 283 -19.45 2.84 -12.82
N TYR A 284 -19.26 1.60 -13.30
CA TYR A 284 -18.70 0.53 -12.47
C TYR A 284 -17.24 0.75 -12.09
N ALA A 285 -16.48 1.51 -12.88
CA ALA A 285 -15.09 1.82 -12.55
C ALA A 285 -14.95 2.74 -11.34
N GLU A 286 -15.94 3.59 -11.10
CA GLU A 286 -15.99 4.46 -9.93
C GLU A 286 -16.21 3.62 -8.66
N ASP A 287 -17.20 2.72 -8.68
CA ASP A 287 -17.44 1.76 -7.59
C ASP A 287 -16.16 0.97 -7.24
N VAL A 288 -15.45 0.47 -8.26
CA VAL A 288 -14.19 -0.26 -8.06
C VAL A 288 -13.07 0.64 -7.51
N ALA A 289 -13.05 1.92 -7.85
CA ALA A 289 -12.09 2.86 -7.26
C ALA A 289 -12.38 3.08 -5.77
N TYR A 290 -13.66 3.15 -5.38
CA TYR A 290 -14.07 3.21 -3.97
C TYR A 290 -13.76 1.93 -3.19
N ASP A 291 -13.67 0.77 -3.85
CA ASP A 291 -13.19 -0.46 -3.21
C ASP A 291 -11.65 -0.47 -3.01
N ILE A 292 -10.90 0.19 -3.89
CA ILE A 292 -9.43 0.21 -3.86
C ILE A 292 -8.88 1.28 -2.90
N ILE A 293 -9.47 2.48 -2.86
CA ILE A 293 -8.93 3.59 -2.07
C ILE A 293 -8.81 3.28 -0.56
N PRO A 294 -9.74 2.57 0.11
CA PRO A 294 -9.62 2.22 1.52
C PRO A 294 -8.38 1.34 1.78
N LEU A 295 -8.06 0.42 0.87
CA LEU A 295 -6.86 -0.43 0.97
C LEU A 295 -5.58 0.41 0.99
N ILE A 296 -5.54 1.47 0.18
CA ILE A 296 -4.43 2.43 0.17
C ILE A 296 -4.39 3.21 1.48
N LYS A 297 -5.54 3.70 1.96
CA LYS A 297 -5.66 4.48 3.21
C LYS A 297 -5.23 3.70 4.46
N VAL A 298 -5.38 2.38 4.44
CA VAL A 298 -4.86 1.45 5.48
C VAL A 298 -3.48 0.86 5.18
N ARG A 299 -2.78 1.36 4.15
CA ARG A 299 -1.40 1.02 3.77
C ARG A 299 -1.18 -0.43 3.35
N TYR A 300 -2.14 -1.02 2.66
CA TYR A 300 -1.88 -2.30 1.99
C TYR A 300 -0.73 -2.13 0.99
N THR A 301 0.08 -3.16 0.88
CA THR A 301 1.20 -3.16 -0.07
C THR A 301 0.66 -3.20 -1.50
N LEU A 302 1.44 -2.66 -2.44
CA LEU A 302 1.12 -2.71 -3.87
C LEU A 302 0.78 -4.15 -4.32
N GLN A 303 1.49 -5.16 -3.84
CA GLN A 303 1.23 -6.55 -4.21
C GLN A 303 -0.14 -7.03 -3.70
N GLU A 304 -0.50 -6.71 -2.46
CA GLU A 304 -1.80 -7.11 -1.90
C GLU A 304 -2.96 -6.46 -2.66
N ILE A 305 -2.81 -5.19 -3.05
CA ILE A 305 -3.82 -4.49 -3.84
C ILE A 305 -3.91 -5.06 -5.25
N VAL A 306 -2.77 -5.33 -5.90
CA VAL A 306 -2.76 -5.96 -7.23
C VAL A 306 -3.42 -7.34 -7.17
N ASP A 307 -3.09 -8.15 -6.17
CA ASP A 307 -3.68 -9.48 -5.98
C ASP A 307 -5.19 -9.37 -5.79
N TYR A 308 -5.66 -8.42 -4.97
CA TYR A 308 -7.08 -8.13 -4.78
C TYR A 308 -7.76 -7.76 -6.11
N VAL A 309 -7.20 -6.79 -6.83
CA VAL A 309 -7.76 -6.29 -8.08
C VAL A 309 -7.82 -7.36 -9.17
N GLN A 310 -6.78 -8.21 -9.26
CA GLN A 310 -6.75 -9.34 -10.19
C GLN A 310 -7.79 -10.41 -9.83
N ASN A 311 -7.95 -10.73 -8.55
CA ASN A 311 -8.84 -11.80 -8.11
C ASN A 311 -10.32 -11.42 -8.18
N GLU A 312 -10.67 -10.19 -7.75
CA GLU A 312 -12.07 -9.76 -7.68
C GLU A 312 -12.59 -9.26 -9.03
N TYR A 313 -11.78 -8.53 -9.79
CA TYR A 313 -12.24 -7.87 -11.02
C TYR A 313 -11.62 -8.45 -12.31
N GLY A 314 -10.62 -9.33 -12.21
CA GLY A 314 -10.03 -10.00 -13.38
C GLY A 314 -9.26 -9.08 -14.33
N ILE A 315 -8.86 -7.89 -13.88
CA ILE A 315 -8.07 -6.91 -14.64
C ILE A 315 -6.57 -7.00 -14.27
N LEU A 316 -5.71 -6.12 -14.81
CA LEU A 316 -4.24 -6.15 -14.61
C LEU A 316 -3.55 -7.43 -15.10
N THR A 317 -4.13 -8.10 -16.11
CA THR A 317 -3.61 -9.36 -16.66
C THR A 317 -2.45 -9.18 -17.64
N SER A 318 -2.20 -7.95 -18.09
CA SER A 318 -1.08 -7.59 -18.97
C SER A 318 -0.06 -6.73 -18.25
N GLU A 319 1.22 -6.87 -18.63
CA GLU A 319 2.32 -6.07 -18.08
C GLU A 319 2.09 -4.56 -18.23
N LYS A 320 1.49 -4.14 -19.35
CA LYS A 320 1.17 -2.73 -19.61
C LYS A 320 0.12 -2.20 -18.62
N SER A 321 -0.95 -2.95 -18.40
CA SER A 321 -2.03 -2.60 -17.46
C SER A 321 -1.50 -2.58 -16.02
N PHE A 322 -0.69 -3.58 -15.65
CA PHE A 322 -0.02 -3.62 -14.35
C PHE A 322 0.90 -2.41 -14.12
N LYS A 323 1.78 -2.06 -15.06
CA LYS A 323 2.68 -0.89 -14.94
C LYS A 323 1.90 0.42 -14.80
N ALA A 324 0.85 0.60 -15.59
CA ALA A 324 0.00 1.79 -15.51
C ALA A 324 -0.69 1.91 -14.13
N PHE A 325 -1.22 0.80 -13.62
CA PHE A 325 -1.82 0.75 -12.30
C PHE A 325 -0.82 1.05 -11.18
N CYS A 326 0.41 0.50 -11.25
CA CYS A 326 1.44 0.75 -10.25
C CYS A 326 1.78 2.25 -10.12
N ALA A 327 1.86 2.98 -11.24
CA ALA A 327 2.10 4.41 -11.24
C ALA A 327 0.94 5.18 -10.59
N ILE A 328 -0.31 4.82 -10.91
CA ILE A 328 -1.51 5.44 -10.32
C ILE A 328 -1.57 5.16 -8.81
N TYR A 329 -1.31 3.92 -8.39
CA TYR A 329 -1.23 3.56 -6.97
C TYR A 329 -0.18 4.39 -6.23
N GLN A 330 1.00 4.57 -6.84
CA GLN A 330 2.07 5.34 -6.20
C GLN A 330 1.68 6.81 -6.03
N ASP A 331 1.05 7.42 -7.04
CA ASP A 331 0.52 8.78 -6.93
C ASP A 331 -0.50 8.86 -5.79
N LEU A 332 -1.51 7.99 -5.78
CA LEU A 332 -2.56 7.93 -4.74
C LEU A 332 -1.98 7.74 -3.34
N ASN A 333 -1.08 6.77 -3.17
CA ASN A 333 -0.47 6.50 -1.87
C ASN A 333 0.31 7.70 -1.32
N ASN A 334 0.76 8.63 -2.17
CA ASN A 334 1.51 9.81 -1.73
C ASN A 334 0.64 11.06 -1.57
N THR A 335 -0.45 11.17 -2.33
CA THR A 335 -1.28 12.39 -2.40
C THR A 335 -2.65 12.24 -1.75
N SER A 336 -3.02 11.06 -1.24
CA SER A 336 -4.27 10.83 -0.51
C SER A 336 -4.11 10.96 1.00
N HIS A 337 -5.19 11.35 1.69
CA HIS A 337 -5.24 11.42 3.14
C HIS A 337 -5.37 10.02 3.72
N LEU A 338 -4.36 9.57 4.47
CA LEU A 338 -4.34 8.19 4.98
C LEU A 338 -5.00 8.10 6.36
N TRP A 339 -5.94 7.17 6.50
CA TRP A 339 -6.57 6.86 7.78
C TRP A 339 -5.56 6.45 8.85
N SER A 340 -4.57 5.65 8.45
CA SER A 340 -3.43 5.23 9.29
C SER A 340 -2.57 6.40 9.79
N ASN A 341 -2.51 7.51 9.05
CA ASN A 341 -1.79 8.72 9.42
C ASN A 341 -2.70 9.80 10.03
N TRP A 342 -3.82 9.43 10.65
CA TRP A 342 -4.72 10.41 11.27
C TRP A 342 -5.26 11.48 10.30
N GLY A 343 -5.45 11.10 9.03
CA GLY A 343 -5.97 11.98 7.99
C GLY A 343 -4.93 12.96 7.46
N HIS A 344 -3.62 12.77 7.73
CA HIS A 344 -2.59 13.59 7.08
C HIS A 344 -2.21 13.02 5.72
N LEU A 345 -1.86 13.93 4.79
CA LEU A 345 -1.14 13.57 3.58
C LEU A 345 0.27 13.07 3.95
N PRO A 346 0.75 11.99 3.33
CA PRO A 346 2.15 11.58 3.43
C PRO A 346 3.13 12.66 2.99
N GLU A 347 2.65 13.65 2.22
CA GLU A 347 3.40 14.83 1.79
C GLU A 347 3.57 15.92 2.85
N THR A 348 2.60 16.10 3.73
CA THR A 348 2.59 17.19 4.72
C THR A 348 3.29 16.81 6.02
N LEU A 349 3.31 15.52 6.37
CA LEU A 349 4.11 14.98 7.47
C LEU A 349 5.63 15.08 7.23
N ARG A 350 6.05 15.53 6.02
CA ARG A 350 7.45 15.70 5.60
C ARG A 350 8.15 16.93 6.21
N ASP A 351 7.40 17.87 6.81
CA ASP A 351 7.95 19.16 7.30
C ASP A 351 8.14 19.25 8.84
N GLU A 352 7.42 18.45 9.65
CA GLU A 352 7.59 18.42 11.13
C GLU A 352 8.81 17.59 11.60
N TYR A 353 9.37 16.75 10.72
CA TYR A 353 10.57 15.97 10.98
C TYR A 353 11.58 16.32 9.88
N GLY A 354 12.73 16.87 10.26
CA GLY A 354 13.59 17.67 9.38
C GLY A 354 14.20 16.97 8.16
N ASP A 355 14.45 17.79 7.15
CA ASP A 355 15.33 17.60 5.99
C ASP A 355 15.29 16.20 5.36
N TYR A 356 14.14 15.87 4.80
CA TYR A 356 13.93 14.70 3.95
C TYR A 356 14.24 15.09 2.51
N ASP A 357 15.28 14.49 1.94
CA ASP A 357 15.53 14.58 0.50
C ASP A 357 14.36 13.93 -0.26
N LYS A 358 13.44 14.77 -0.74
CA LYS A 358 12.22 14.45 -1.52
C LYS A 358 12.50 13.68 -2.82
N THR A 359 13.75 13.35 -3.10
CA THR A 359 14.17 12.86 -4.40
C THR A 359 14.32 11.34 -4.46
N ALA A 360 14.45 10.59 -3.36
CA ALA A 360 14.99 9.20 -3.37
C ALA A 360 14.38 8.13 -4.34
N PHE A 361 13.29 8.42 -5.07
CA PHE A 361 12.75 7.60 -6.18
C PHE A 361 12.13 8.39 -7.34
N SER A 362 12.23 9.72 -7.38
CA SER A 362 11.72 10.48 -8.52
C SER A 362 12.50 10.14 -9.77
N GLU A 363 11.89 10.25 -10.96
CA GLU A 363 12.63 10.16 -12.23
C GLU A 363 13.82 11.11 -12.21
N GLU A 364 13.66 12.29 -11.59
CA GLU A 364 14.73 13.29 -11.44
C GLU A 364 15.88 12.83 -10.54
N PHE A 365 15.64 12.02 -9.49
CA PHE A 365 16.71 11.42 -8.69
C PHE A 365 17.35 10.23 -9.33
N LEU A 366 16.57 9.36 -9.96
CA LEU A 366 17.12 8.26 -10.73
C LEU A 366 17.97 8.82 -11.88
N GLN A 367 17.51 9.89 -12.53
CA GLN A 367 18.25 10.65 -13.54
C GLN A 367 19.47 11.34 -12.94
N LYS A 368 19.37 11.99 -11.78
CA LYS A 368 20.53 12.56 -11.07
C LYS A 368 21.54 11.48 -10.67
N LYS A 369 21.09 10.30 -10.23
CA LYS A 369 21.96 9.15 -9.89
C LYS A 369 22.58 8.55 -11.13
N LYS A 370 21.86 8.54 -12.25
CA LYS A 370 22.37 8.16 -13.57
C LYS A 370 23.42 9.16 -14.06
N GLU A 371 23.15 10.45 -13.99
CA GLU A 371 24.11 11.53 -14.27
C GLU A 371 25.32 11.47 -13.34
N GLU A 372 25.13 11.20 -12.05
CA GLU A 372 26.22 10.98 -11.10
C GLU A 372 27.08 9.78 -11.51
N ARG A 373 26.48 8.67 -12.00
CA ARG A 373 27.21 7.49 -12.49
C ARG A 373 27.91 7.73 -13.82
N GLU A 374 27.26 8.39 -14.76
CA GLU A 374 27.84 8.78 -16.06
C GLU A 374 28.98 9.78 -15.88
N ASN A 375 28.91 10.64 -14.85
CA ASN A 375 29.93 11.62 -14.50
C ASN A 375 30.82 11.18 -13.33
N ARG A 376 30.82 9.89 -12.95
CA ARG A 376 31.73 9.39 -11.89
C ARG A 376 33.17 9.62 -12.33
N PRO A 377 34.05 10.05 -11.41
CA PRO A 377 35.47 10.12 -11.72
C PRO A 377 35.97 8.72 -12.11
N HIS A 378 36.75 8.69 -13.19
CA HIS A 378 37.37 7.47 -13.71
C HIS A 378 38.09 6.71 -12.59
N ILE A 379 37.83 5.41 -12.47
CA ILE A 379 38.47 4.57 -11.45
C ILE A 379 39.88 4.22 -11.91
N GLU A 380 40.90 4.63 -11.16
CA GLU A 380 42.28 4.21 -11.43
C GLU A 380 42.41 2.68 -11.33
N LEU A 381 42.71 2.06 -12.46
CA LEU A 381 42.87 0.61 -12.54
C LEU A 381 44.22 0.18 -11.94
N PRO A 382 44.24 -0.89 -11.11
CA PRO A 382 45.47 -1.47 -10.60
C PRO A 382 46.40 -1.91 -11.75
N LYS A 383 47.71 -1.98 -11.50
CA LYS A 383 48.73 -2.37 -12.52
C LYS A 383 48.47 -3.72 -13.21
N GLY A 384 47.69 -4.61 -12.62
CA GLY A 384 47.32 -5.91 -13.19
C GLY A 384 46.01 -5.91 -13.97
N CYS A 385 45.25 -4.81 -13.95
CA CYS A 385 43.98 -4.69 -14.65
C CYS A 385 44.19 -3.94 -15.97
N LEU A 386 43.87 -4.61 -17.07
CA LEU A 386 44.14 -4.12 -18.42
C LEU A 386 42.84 -3.65 -19.08
N VAL A 387 42.95 -2.60 -19.91
CA VAL A 387 41.87 -2.18 -20.80
C VAL A 387 42.20 -2.69 -22.20
N PRO A 388 41.55 -3.77 -22.69
CA PRO A 388 41.87 -4.34 -23.99
C PRO A 388 41.50 -3.37 -25.13
N SER A 389 42.03 -3.58 -26.33
CA SER A 389 41.59 -2.90 -27.56
C SER A 389 40.37 -3.60 -28.18
N ASP A 390 39.63 -2.93 -29.07
CA ASP A 390 38.48 -3.56 -29.76
C ASP A 390 38.91 -4.71 -30.67
N GLU A 391 40.08 -4.58 -31.28
CA GLU A 391 40.71 -5.63 -32.09
C GLU A 391 41.02 -6.86 -31.24
N GLU A 392 41.52 -6.66 -30.02
CA GLU A 392 41.77 -7.74 -29.07
C GLU A 392 40.49 -8.40 -28.59
N ILE A 393 39.46 -7.63 -28.25
CA ILE A 393 38.14 -8.17 -27.87
C ILE A 393 37.55 -8.99 -29.03
N ALA A 394 37.61 -8.48 -30.26
CA ALA A 394 37.10 -9.16 -31.44
C ALA A 394 37.87 -10.46 -31.71
N ARG A 395 39.21 -10.44 -31.59
CA ARG A 395 40.05 -11.63 -31.72
C ARG A 395 39.69 -12.69 -30.68
N ILE A 396 39.63 -12.31 -29.40
CA ILE A 396 39.28 -13.23 -28.31
C ILE A 396 37.89 -13.82 -28.47
N ARG A 397 36.91 -13.03 -28.93
CA ARG A 397 35.56 -13.54 -29.23
C ARG A 397 35.56 -14.56 -30.37
N ALA A 398 36.30 -14.30 -31.44
CA ALA A 398 36.42 -15.26 -32.54
C ALA A 398 37.08 -16.57 -32.06
N GLU A 399 38.11 -16.49 -31.23
CA GLU A 399 38.73 -17.67 -30.59
C GLU A 399 37.73 -18.39 -29.65
N PHE A 400 36.90 -17.64 -28.93
CA PHE A 400 35.86 -18.19 -28.06
C PHE A 400 34.77 -18.93 -28.85
N ASP A 401 34.30 -18.35 -29.96
CA ASP A 401 33.31 -18.96 -30.85
C ASP A 401 33.85 -20.27 -31.48
N GLU A 402 35.14 -20.31 -31.81
CA GLU A 402 35.81 -21.52 -32.26
C GLU A 402 35.87 -22.58 -31.15
N TYR A 403 36.24 -22.18 -29.92
CA TYR A 403 36.25 -23.07 -28.76
C TYR A 403 34.86 -23.62 -28.41
N TRP A 404 33.84 -22.79 -28.55
CA TRP A 404 32.43 -23.14 -28.42
C TRP A 404 31.94 -24.12 -29.50
N GLY A 405 32.69 -24.26 -30.60
CA GLY A 405 32.39 -25.19 -31.70
C GLY A 405 31.59 -24.59 -32.85
N ASN A 406 31.56 -23.26 -32.99
CA ASN A 406 30.89 -22.54 -34.08
C ASN A 406 29.43 -22.99 -34.36
N TYR A 407 28.70 -23.42 -33.33
CA TYR A 407 27.35 -24.01 -33.42
C TYR A 407 27.23 -25.30 -34.26
N LYS A 408 28.34 -25.87 -34.75
CA LYS A 408 28.34 -27.06 -35.61
C LYS A 408 28.49 -28.36 -34.82
N THR A 409 29.11 -28.30 -33.65
CA THR A 409 29.28 -29.44 -32.75
C THR A 409 28.81 -29.04 -31.35
N GLU A 410 28.12 -29.95 -30.69
CA GLU A 410 27.71 -29.77 -29.31
C GLU A 410 28.94 -29.57 -28.41
N PRO A 411 28.95 -28.54 -27.54
CA PRO A 411 30.09 -28.27 -26.69
C PRO A 411 30.46 -29.40 -25.74
N ALA A 412 31.73 -29.48 -25.35
CA ALA A 412 32.26 -30.62 -24.59
C ALA A 412 31.59 -30.83 -23.22
N TRP A 413 31.09 -29.77 -22.58
CA TRP A 413 30.43 -29.85 -21.26
C TRP A 413 28.99 -30.39 -21.34
N HIS A 414 28.36 -30.43 -22.52
CA HIS A 414 27.03 -31.03 -22.66
C HIS A 414 27.06 -32.56 -22.61
N LYS A 415 28.21 -33.20 -22.88
CA LYS A 415 28.37 -34.66 -22.82
C LYS A 415 27.91 -35.28 -21.49
N ASP A 416 28.12 -34.55 -20.39
CA ASP A 416 27.69 -34.95 -19.05
C ASP A 416 26.53 -34.07 -18.52
N GLY A 417 25.97 -33.18 -19.36
CA GLY A 417 25.01 -32.15 -18.99
C GLY A 417 23.76 -32.72 -18.31
N GLU A 418 23.13 -33.74 -18.91
CA GLU A 418 21.94 -34.40 -18.31
C GLU A 418 22.23 -35.01 -16.92
N ARG A 419 23.44 -35.55 -16.72
CA ARG A 419 23.85 -36.13 -15.42
C ARG A 419 24.02 -35.02 -14.38
N ILE A 420 24.59 -33.88 -14.77
CA ILE A 420 24.81 -32.72 -13.91
C ILE A 420 23.45 -32.08 -13.57
N MET A 421 22.59 -31.87 -14.57
CA MET A 421 21.24 -31.31 -14.42
C MET A 421 20.37 -32.10 -13.43
N ARG A 422 20.44 -33.43 -13.44
CA ARG A 422 19.71 -34.28 -12.49
C ARG A 422 19.97 -33.93 -11.02
N ARG A 423 21.11 -33.31 -10.68
CA ARG A 423 21.45 -32.90 -9.31
C ARG A 423 20.52 -31.80 -8.77
N ILE A 424 20.03 -30.92 -9.65
CA ILE A 424 19.25 -29.74 -9.26
C ILE A 424 17.77 -29.85 -9.66
N MET A 425 17.37 -30.92 -10.36
CA MET A 425 15.98 -31.13 -10.81
C MET A 425 14.95 -31.12 -9.68
N LYS A 426 15.32 -31.62 -8.49
CA LYS A 426 14.43 -31.56 -7.33
C LYS A 426 14.13 -30.10 -6.94
N GLU A 427 15.16 -29.26 -6.95
CA GLU A 427 15.06 -27.86 -6.57
C GLU A 427 14.33 -27.03 -7.64
N ILE A 428 14.57 -27.32 -8.92
CA ILE A 428 13.81 -26.73 -10.03
C ILE A 428 12.32 -27.01 -9.87
N LYS A 429 11.95 -28.27 -9.59
CA LYS A 429 10.53 -28.65 -9.38
C LYS A 429 9.92 -27.93 -8.18
N ALA A 430 10.69 -27.75 -7.11
CA ALA A 430 10.22 -27.04 -5.91
C ALA A 430 9.96 -25.54 -6.18
N ASN A 431 10.67 -24.95 -7.15
CA ASN A 431 10.61 -23.53 -7.48
C ASN A 431 9.99 -23.26 -8.87
N ILE A 432 9.28 -24.22 -9.46
CA ILE A 432 8.81 -24.15 -10.84
C ILE A 432 7.89 -22.94 -11.07
N ASN A 433 7.08 -22.56 -10.08
CA ASN A 433 6.17 -21.41 -10.16
C ASN A 433 6.91 -20.07 -10.34
N VAL A 434 8.14 -19.98 -9.84
CA VAL A 434 8.99 -18.78 -10.00
C VAL A 434 9.74 -18.89 -11.34
N LEU A 435 10.34 -20.03 -11.61
CA LEU A 435 11.16 -20.23 -12.80
C LEU A 435 10.34 -20.20 -14.11
N SER A 436 9.06 -20.58 -14.08
CA SER A 436 8.16 -20.54 -15.24
C SER A 436 7.80 -19.12 -15.68
N GLN A 437 8.11 -18.11 -14.86
CA GLN A 437 7.91 -16.69 -15.20
C GLN A 437 9.09 -16.15 -16.04
N MET A 438 10.21 -16.86 -16.09
CA MET A 438 11.34 -16.48 -16.94
C MET A 438 11.10 -16.92 -18.39
N PRO A 439 11.59 -16.19 -19.40
CA PRO A 439 11.55 -16.64 -20.78
C PRO A 439 12.22 -18.01 -20.93
N GLU A 440 11.61 -18.94 -21.67
CA GLU A 440 12.13 -20.30 -21.84
C GLU A 440 13.57 -20.32 -22.38
N SER A 441 13.89 -19.38 -23.28
CA SER A 441 15.25 -19.17 -23.79
C SER A 441 16.26 -18.83 -22.69
N SER A 442 15.85 -18.08 -21.67
CA SER A 442 16.72 -17.69 -20.56
C SER A 442 17.08 -18.88 -19.68
N MET A 443 16.13 -19.79 -19.43
CA MET A 443 16.38 -21.00 -18.62
C MET A 443 17.40 -21.93 -19.30
N ASN A 444 17.28 -22.16 -20.60
CA ASN A 444 18.24 -22.97 -21.34
C ASN A 444 19.65 -22.36 -21.30
N MET A 445 19.75 -21.04 -21.44
CA MET A 445 21.03 -20.32 -21.34
C MET A 445 21.62 -20.37 -19.92
N LEU A 446 20.79 -20.32 -18.87
CA LEU A 446 21.26 -20.45 -17.49
C LEU A 446 21.79 -21.86 -17.18
N PHE A 447 21.12 -22.89 -17.70
CA PHE A 447 21.61 -24.27 -17.58
C PHE A 447 22.95 -24.45 -18.27
N ASP A 448 23.03 -23.99 -19.51
CA ASP A 448 24.26 -24.05 -20.30
C ASP A 448 25.41 -23.29 -19.62
N GLN A 449 25.14 -22.09 -19.11
CA GLN A 449 26.11 -21.29 -18.36
C GLN A 449 26.63 -22.04 -17.13
N TRP A 450 25.72 -22.60 -16.34
CA TRP A 450 26.06 -23.34 -15.12
C TRP A 450 26.85 -24.62 -15.42
N ILE A 451 26.43 -25.41 -16.41
CA ILE A 451 27.11 -26.65 -16.79
C ILE A 451 28.53 -26.36 -17.29
N ALA A 452 28.71 -25.32 -18.10
CA ALA A 452 30.03 -24.91 -18.56
C ALA A 452 30.93 -24.48 -17.39
N SER A 453 30.41 -23.71 -16.42
CA SER A 453 31.15 -23.34 -15.21
C SER A 453 31.57 -24.56 -14.38
N VAL A 454 30.66 -25.52 -14.18
CA VAL A 454 30.95 -26.79 -13.48
C VAL A 454 32.00 -27.63 -14.22
N TYR A 455 31.98 -27.62 -15.56
CA TYR A 455 32.96 -28.35 -16.36
C TYR A 455 34.38 -27.78 -16.23
N HIS A 456 34.50 -26.46 -16.05
CA HIS A 456 35.76 -25.72 -15.97
C HIS A 456 36.25 -25.46 -14.54
N THR A 457 35.58 -25.97 -13.49
CA THR A 457 35.97 -25.75 -12.08
C THR A 457 37.39 -26.24 -11.72
N ASN A 458 37.98 -27.17 -12.49
CA ASN A 458 39.34 -27.69 -12.28
C ASN A 458 40.16 -27.60 -13.58
N ALA A 459 40.16 -26.42 -14.21
CA ALA A 459 40.69 -26.19 -15.55
C ALA A 459 42.03 -26.92 -15.82
N ASN A 460 41.98 -27.87 -16.75
CA ASN A 460 43.09 -28.68 -17.25
C ASN A 460 42.64 -29.33 -18.57
N ARG A 461 42.17 -28.49 -19.49
CA ARG A 461 41.74 -28.87 -20.84
C ARG A 461 42.63 -28.16 -21.85
N ALA A 462 42.70 -28.70 -23.06
CA ALA A 462 43.45 -28.07 -24.14
C ALA A 462 42.70 -26.84 -24.69
N GLY A 463 43.46 -25.88 -25.24
CA GLY A 463 42.94 -24.68 -25.88
C GLY A 463 42.92 -23.47 -24.95
N ALA A 464 42.84 -22.27 -25.54
CA ALA A 464 43.02 -20.98 -24.85
C ALA A 464 41.99 -20.68 -23.75
N PHE A 465 40.85 -21.39 -23.73
CA PHE A 465 39.80 -21.25 -22.73
C PHE A 465 39.64 -22.48 -21.83
N GLY A 466 40.27 -23.60 -22.20
CA GLY A 466 40.14 -24.88 -21.51
C GLY A 466 41.02 -25.04 -20.28
N ASP A 467 42.09 -24.26 -20.21
CA ASP A 467 43.00 -24.14 -19.07
C ASP A 467 42.61 -22.99 -18.12
N ARG A 468 41.52 -22.28 -18.42
CA ARG A 468 41.01 -21.17 -17.60
C ARG A 468 39.80 -21.59 -16.78
N THR A 469 39.66 -20.97 -15.60
CA THR A 469 38.46 -21.15 -14.78
C THR A 469 37.32 -20.28 -15.31
N TRP A 470 36.10 -20.82 -15.23
CA TRP A 470 34.88 -20.14 -15.64
C TRP A 470 34.03 -19.98 -14.40
N ASP A 471 34.23 -18.88 -13.71
CA ASP A 471 33.69 -18.65 -12.38
C ASP A 471 32.56 -17.63 -12.44
N PHE A 472 31.52 -17.85 -11.65
CA PHE A 472 30.51 -16.86 -11.35
C PHE A 472 31.13 -15.73 -10.53
N TYR A 473 30.92 -14.52 -11.01
CA TYR A 473 31.20 -13.29 -10.29
C TYR A 473 29.93 -12.53 -10.08
N THR A 474 29.84 -11.91 -8.91
CA THR A 474 28.89 -10.84 -8.64
C THR A 474 29.64 -9.53 -8.54
N PHE A 475 29.13 -8.50 -9.20
CA PHE A 475 29.78 -7.20 -9.29
C PHE A 475 28.79 -6.08 -9.54
N ASP A 476 29.17 -4.88 -9.11
CA ASP A 476 28.44 -3.66 -9.43
C ASP A 476 29.03 -3.02 -10.71
N ILE A 477 28.20 -2.54 -11.64
CA ILE A 477 28.69 -1.86 -12.85
C ILE A 477 29.04 -0.42 -12.48
N ALA A 478 30.33 -0.07 -12.51
CA ALA A 478 30.81 1.20 -11.97
C ALA A 478 30.97 2.30 -13.01
N GLU A 479 31.53 1.96 -14.18
CA GLU A 479 31.82 2.90 -15.26
C GLU A 479 31.75 2.20 -16.61
N LYS A 480 31.15 2.85 -17.62
CA LYS A 480 31.22 2.41 -19.02
C LYS A 480 32.46 3.04 -19.67
N LEU A 481 33.51 2.24 -19.89
CA LEU A 481 34.73 2.71 -20.54
C LEU A 481 34.49 2.98 -22.03
N ARG A 482 33.74 2.10 -22.69
CA ARG A 482 33.23 2.24 -24.07
C ARG A 482 32.16 1.18 -24.34
N ASP A 483 31.65 1.11 -25.56
CA ASP A 483 30.63 0.12 -25.92
C ASP A 483 31.10 -1.31 -25.65
N ASN A 484 30.28 -2.04 -24.89
CA ASN A 484 30.55 -3.41 -24.46
C ASN A 484 31.75 -3.59 -23.51
N LEU A 485 32.33 -2.53 -22.95
CA LEU A 485 33.49 -2.60 -22.06
C LEU A 485 33.31 -1.72 -20.82
N PHE A 486 33.37 -2.33 -19.64
CA PHE A 486 32.99 -1.72 -18.38
C PHE A 486 34.05 -1.92 -17.31
N THR A 487 34.22 -0.93 -16.44
CA THR A 487 34.82 -1.13 -15.12
C THR A 487 33.72 -1.57 -14.17
N CYS A 488 33.92 -2.68 -13.50
CA CYS A 488 33.01 -3.24 -12.50
C CYS A 488 33.72 -3.35 -11.15
N LEU A 489 32.96 -3.32 -10.06
CA LEU A 489 33.48 -3.47 -8.70
C LEU A 489 33.03 -4.81 -8.11
N LEU A 490 33.98 -5.58 -7.61
CA LEU A 490 33.73 -6.79 -6.84
C LEU A 490 33.16 -6.45 -5.44
N PRO A 491 32.63 -7.44 -4.68
CA PRO A 491 32.06 -7.20 -3.36
C PRO A 491 33.00 -6.54 -2.35
N ASP A 492 34.31 -6.75 -2.51
CA ASP A 492 35.38 -6.14 -1.70
C ASP A 492 35.78 -4.73 -2.18
N GLY A 493 35.16 -4.22 -3.25
CA GLY A 493 35.48 -2.95 -3.89
C GLY A 493 36.63 -3.01 -4.88
N SER A 494 37.22 -4.17 -5.14
CA SER A 494 38.29 -4.31 -6.12
C SER A 494 37.77 -4.09 -7.56
N PRO A 495 38.39 -3.23 -8.37
CA PRO A 495 37.96 -3.00 -9.75
C PRO A 495 38.43 -4.11 -10.70
N ILE A 496 37.56 -4.47 -11.63
CA ILE A 496 37.84 -5.37 -12.76
C ILE A 496 37.32 -4.76 -14.06
N VAL A 497 37.91 -5.13 -15.19
CA VAL A 497 37.42 -4.75 -16.51
C VAL A 497 36.66 -5.91 -17.14
N VAL A 498 35.42 -5.69 -17.55
CA VAL A 498 34.53 -6.72 -18.11
C VAL A 498 34.06 -6.31 -19.51
N ALA A 499 34.31 -7.16 -20.49
CA ALA A 499 33.75 -7.01 -21.83
C ALA A 499 32.49 -7.87 -21.99
N SER A 500 31.36 -7.24 -22.27
CA SER A 500 30.08 -7.91 -22.49
C SER A 500 29.09 -7.01 -23.22
N PRO A 501 28.41 -7.48 -24.29
CA PRO A 501 27.39 -6.67 -24.94
C PRO A 501 26.14 -6.49 -24.10
N SER A 502 25.74 -7.53 -23.37
CA SER A 502 24.55 -7.50 -22.53
C SER A 502 24.68 -6.54 -21.36
N LEU A 503 25.91 -6.23 -20.93
CA LEU A 503 26.13 -5.20 -19.90
C LEU A 503 25.73 -3.81 -20.37
N ASN A 504 25.69 -3.51 -21.68
CA ASN A 504 25.11 -2.25 -22.15
C ASN A 504 23.64 -2.16 -21.76
N THR A 505 22.85 -3.18 -22.08
CA THR A 505 21.42 -3.21 -21.73
C THR A 505 21.22 -3.11 -20.23
N LEU A 506 22.00 -3.87 -19.44
CA LEU A 506 21.86 -3.82 -17.99
C LEU A 506 22.26 -2.46 -17.41
N PHE A 507 23.30 -1.83 -17.95
CA PHE A 507 23.74 -0.48 -17.58
C PHE A 507 22.68 0.57 -17.96
N ASP A 508 22.14 0.50 -19.18
CA ASP A 508 21.12 1.41 -19.70
C ASP A 508 19.78 1.27 -18.96
N GLU A 509 19.49 0.08 -18.43
CA GLU A 509 18.30 -0.23 -17.60
C GLU A 509 18.49 0.05 -16.10
N ASP A 510 19.61 0.68 -15.71
CA ASP A 510 19.96 1.05 -14.33
C ASP A 510 20.13 -0.13 -13.36
N ASN A 511 20.52 -1.30 -13.86
CA ASN A 511 20.91 -2.41 -12.98
C ASN A 511 22.19 -2.06 -12.24
N ILE A 512 22.17 -2.20 -10.92
CA ILE A 512 23.27 -1.80 -10.05
C ILE A 512 24.22 -2.97 -9.76
N CYS A 513 23.71 -4.20 -9.76
CA CYS A 513 24.44 -5.43 -9.46
C CYS A 513 24.17 -6.46 -10.55
N CYS A 514 25.19 -7.23 -10.89
CA CYS A 514 25.14 -8.32 -11.85
C CYS A 514 25.68 -9.62 -11.26
N LEU A 515 25.22 -10.75 -11.79
CA LEU A 515 25.76 -12.09 -11.58
C LEU A 515 25.89 -12.79 -12.94
N THR A 516 27.09 -13.23 -13.28
CA THR A 516 27.36 -13.95 -14.53
C THR A 516 28.67 -14.72 -14.42
N VAL A 517 28.92 -15.63 -15.37
CA VAL A 517 30.22 -16.29 -15.48
C VAL A 517 31.20 -15.37 -16.19
N LEU A 518 32.37 -15.17 -15.59
CA LEU A 518 33.49 -14.44 -16.19
C LEU A 518 34.65 -15.41 -16.49
N VAL A 519 35.34 -15.15 -17.58
CA VAL A 519 36.56 -15.85 -17.97
C VAL A 519 37.71 -14.85 -18.02
N ASP A 520 38.77 -15.09 -17.24
CA ASP A 520 39.93 -14.20 -17.14
C ASP A 520 40.76 -14.23 -18.44
N MET A 521 41.03 -13.05 -18.99
CA MET A 521 41.78 -12.78 -20.20
C MET A 521 43.21 -12.28 -19.95
N GLY A 522 43.72 -12.43 -18.73
CA GLY A 522 45.04 -11.97 -18.32
C GLY A 522 45.03 -10.52 -17.87
N GLY A 523 44.06 -10.17 -17.01
CA GLY A 523 43.92 -8.81 -16.46
C GLY A 523 42.61 -8.09 -16.82
N TRP A 524 41.74 -8.74 -17.60
CA TRP A 524 40.37 -8.32 -17.89
C TRP A 524 39.51 -9.55 -18.12
N PHE A 525 38.19 -9.41 -18.23
CA PHE A 525 37.27 -10.54 -18.29
C PHE A 525 36.34 -10.45 -19.50
N ILE A 526 35.98 -11.59 -20.08
CA ILE A 526 34.79 -11.72 -20.92
C ILE A 526 33.66 -12.35 -20.12
N ALA A 527 32.43 -11.88 -20.34
CA ALA A 527 31.25 -12.54 -19.78
C ALA A 527 30.76 -13.66 -20.70
N TYR A 528 30.30 -14.75 -20.09
CA TYR A 528 29.76 -15.90 -20.80
C TYR A 528 28.37 -16.27 -20.27
N GLY A 529 27.44 -16.55 -21.18
CA GLY A 529 26.05 -16.87 -20.85
C GLY A 529 25.21 -15.62 -20.53
N PRO A 530 24.03 -15.80 -19.92
CA PRO A 530 23.16 -14.69 -19.53
C PRO A 530 23.73 -13.90 -18.34
N GLN A 531 23.42 -12.61 -18.29
CA GLN A 531 23.79 -11.71 -17.19
C GLN A 531 22.53 -11.45 -16.38
N LEU A 532 22.52 -11.95 -15.14
CA LEU A 532 21.43 -11.68 -14.21
C LEU A 532 21.69 -10.30 -13.59
N GLY A 533 20.81 -9.33 -13.89
CA GLY A 533 20.88 -7.97 -13.35
C GLY A 533 19.84 -7.73 -12.27
N TRP A 534 20.16 -6.84 -11.33
CA TRP A 534 19.21 -6.33 -10.34
C TRP A 534 19.35 -4.82 -10.15
N LYS A 535 18.21 -4.14 -10.03
CA LYS A 535 18.13 -2.71 -9.70
C LYS A 535 18.31 -2.44 -8.21
N GLY A 536 17.83 -3.34 -7.35
CA GLY A 536 17.75 -3.12 -5.91
C GLY A 536 18.68 -3.96 -5.04
N LEU A 537 19.48 -4.86 -5.63
CA LEU A 537 20.45 -5.72 -4.91
C LEU A 537 21.87 -5.22 -5.08
N GLN A 538 22.77 -5.52 -4.15
CA GLN A 538 24.22 -5.30 -4.26
C GLN A 538 24.97 -6.61 -4.38
N ALA A 539 26.22 -6.56 -4.82
CA ALA A 539 27.07 -7.76 -4.90
C ALA A 539 27.12 -8.55 -3.57
N ARG A 540 27.14 -7.86 -2.42
CA ARG A 540 27.08 -8.46 -1.07
C ARG A 540 25.75 -9.20 -0.76
N ASP A 541 24.64 -8.78 -1.36
CA ASP A 541 23.35 -9.46 -1.19
C ASP A 541 23.43 -10.88 -1.78
N ILE A 542 24.11 -11.03 -2.91
CA ILE A 542 24.32 -12.33 -3.55
C ILE A 542 25.21 -13.24 -2.68
N GLU A 543 26.19 -12.69 -1.97
CA GLU A 543 26.96 -13.44 -0.97
C GLU A 543 26.10 -13.88 0.23
N ALA A 544 25.25 -12.99 0.74
CA ALA A 544 24.33 -13.32 1.82
C ALA A 544 23.36 -14.44 1.40
N LEU A 545 22.83 -14.37 0.17
CA LEU A 545 22.05 -15.45 -0.41
C LEU A 545 22.86 -16.75 -0.46
N ALA A 546 24.11 -16.72 -0.92
CA ALA A 546 24.97 -17.90 -0.97
C ALA A 546 25.19 -18.54 0.41
N ARG A 547 25.42 -17.73 1.45
CA ARG A 547 25.55 -18.22 2.84
C ARG A 547 24.25 -18.86 3.33
N SER A 548 23.10 -18.31 2.97
CA SER A 548 21.79 -18.88 3.31
C SER A 548 21.52 -20.22 2.62
N VAL A 549 22.02 -20.39 1.38
CA VAL A 549 21.85 -21.61 0.59
C VAL A 549 22.77 -22.73 1.08
N ALA A 550 24.05 -22.44 1.27
CA ALA A 550 25.03 -23.43 1.72
C ALA A 550 26.25 -22.78 2.41
N GLY A 551 26.06 -22.25 3.63
CA GLY A 551 27.10 -21.55 4.40
C GLY A 551 28.44 -22.29 4.52
N GLN A 552 28.44 -23.59 4.85
CA GLN A 552 29.68 -24.37 4.92
C GLN A 552 30.40 -24.47 3.56
N THR A 553 29.65 -24.61 2.47
CA THR A 553 30.23 -24.63 1.12
C THR A 553 30.77 -23.26 0.75
N PHE A 554 30.08 -22.17 1.14
CA PHE A 554 30.54 -20.81 0.93
C PHE A 554 31.87 -20.55 1.65
N GLU A 555 31.99 -20.95 2.92
CA GLU A 555 33.22 -20.80 3.70
C GLU A 555 34.41 -21.57 3.08
N LEU A 556 34.15 -22.77 2.54
CA LEU A 556 35.21 -23.64 1.99
C LEU A 556 35.56 -23.33 0.54
N LYS A 557 34.61 -22.86 -0.27
CA LYS A 557 34.71 -22.80 -1.74
C LYS A 557 34.17 -21.51 -2.36
N GLY A 558 33.78 -20.54 -1.53
CA GLY A 558 33.22 -19.26 -1.97
C GLY A 558 31.90 -19.37 -2.72
N LEU A 559 31.51 -18.27 -3.36
CA LEU A 559 30.28 -18.15 -4.15
C LEU A 559 30.17 -19.25 -5.22
N ASN A 560 31.28 -19.52 -5.93
CA ASN A 560 31.33 -20.52 -6.99
C ASN A 560 30.96 -21.92 -6.50
N GLY A 561 31.53 -22.35 -5.37
CA GLY A 561 31.18 -23.65 -4.79
C GLY A 561 29.70 -23.78 -4.46
N VAL A 562 29.06 -22.70 -4.00
CA VAL A 562 27.63 -22.69 -3.71
C VAL A 562 26.80 -22.76 -4.99
N ILE A 563 27.12 -21.96 -6.01
CA ILE A 563 26.37 -21.97 -7.29
C ILE A 563 26.56 -23.31 -8.01
N HIS A 564 27.76 -23.90 -8.00
CA HIS A 564 28.00 -25.25 -8.53
C HIS A 564 27.22 -26.32 -7.79
N PHE A 565 27.01 -26.14 -6.48
CA PHE A 565 26.18 -27.04 -5.67
C PHE A 565 24.69 -26.86 -5.97
N ASN A 566 24.19 -25.63 -5.96
CA ASN A 566 22.79 -25.31 -6.22
C ASN A 566 22.62 -23.87 -6.78
N PRO A 567 22.42 -23.70 -8.09
CA PRO A 567 22.25 -22.39 -8.73
C PRO A 567 20.81 -21.86 -8.65
N VAL A 568 19.83 -22.73 -8.36
CA VAL A 568 18.39 -22.39 -8.47
C VAL A 568 17.98 -21.19 -7.61
N PRO A 569 18.41 -21.04 -6.35
CA PRO A 569 18.06 -19.87 -5.54
C PRO A 569 18.49 -18.53 -6.17
N PHE A 570 19.63 -18.52 -6.88
CA PHE A 570 20.13 -17.32 -7.55
C PHE A 570 19.31 -16.98 -8.80
N TRP A 571 18.83 -18.00 -9.52
CA TRP A 571 17.90 -17.81 -10.62
C TRP A 571 16.54 -17.31 -10.11
N CYS A 572 16.04 -17.87 -9.02
CA CYS A 572 14.79 -17.40 -8.40
C CYS A 572 14.87 -15.94 -7.91
N ALA A 573 16.06 -15.46 -7.54
CA ALA A 573 16.27 -14.05 -7.19
C ALA A 573 15.96 -13.09 -8.34
N GLN A 574 15.84 -13.54 -9.60
CA GLN A 574 15.37 -12.71 -10.71
C GLN A 574 13.94 -12.20 -10.51
N LYS A 575 13.12 -12.83 -9.66
CA LYS A 575 11.78 -12.32 -9.32
C LYS A 575 11.82 -10.89 -8.76
N ILE A 576 12.93 -10.50 -8.13
CA ILE A 576 13.12 -9.17 -7.55
C ILE A 576 14.11 -8.30 -8.35
N ALA A 577 14.44 -8.68 -9.59
CA ALA A 577 15.38 -7.95 -10.46
C ALA A 577 14.95 -6.50 -10.72
N THR A 578 13.65 -6.29 -10.93
CA THR A 578 13.07 -4.97 -11.22
C THR A 578 12.77 -4.15 -9.97
N VAL A 579 12.87 -4.74 -8.77
CA VAL A 579 12.58 -4.02 -7.52
C VAL A 579 13.69 -2.99 -7.29
N PRO A 580 13.37 -1.69 -7.21
CA PRO A 580 14.37 -0.65 -6.95
C PRO A 580 14.92 -0.77 -5.52
N PRO A 581 16.10 -0.19 -5.24
CA PRO A 581 16.68 -0.22 -3.90
C PRO A 581 15.86 0.67 -2.97
N ILE A 582 15.39 0.16 -1.83
CA ILE A 582 14.56 0.95 -0.89
C ILE A 582 15.41 2.03 -0.19
N TYR A 583 14.89 3.25 -0.05
CA TYR A 583 15.51 4.39 0.63
C TYR A 583 14.57 4.94 1.70
N HIS A 584 15.16 5.44 2.79
CA HIS A 584 14.51 6.12 3.90
C HIS A 584 15.42 7.27 4.34
N ASN A 585 14.90 8.49 4.36
CA ASN A 585 15.63 9.73 4.68
C ASN A 585 16.91 9.89 3.84
N GLY A 586 16.83 9.66 2.53
CA GLY A 586 17.97 9.71 1.61
C GLY A 586 19.00 8.59 1.77
N SER A 587 18.85 7.73 2.78
CA SER A 587 19.73 6.59 3.06
C SER A 587 19.12 5.30 2.55
N ARG A 588 19.94 4.40 1.99
CA ARG A 588 19.45 3.10 1.53
C ARG A 588 19.06 2.25 2.73
N VAL A 589 17.87 1.66 2.67
CA VAL A 589 17.36 0.74 3.69
C VAL A 589 18.05 -0.62 3.54
N ILE A 590 18.90 -0.92 4.51
CA ILE A 590 19.72 -2.13 4.56
C ILE A 590 19.55 -2.73 5.94
N GLN A 591 19.06 -3.96 6.00
CA GLN A 591 19.05 -4.75 7.22
C GLN A 591 20.48 -5.11 7.60
N CYS A 592 20.99 -4.43 8.61
CA CYS A 592 22.30 -4.66 9.19
C CYS A 592 22.13 -5.36 10.53
N PHE A 593 22.90 -6.41 10.72
CA PHE A 593 22.83 -7.25 11.89
C PHE A 593 24.21 -7.69 12.32
N ALA A 594 24.50 -7.61 13.61
CA ALA A 594 25.66 -8.24 14.24
C ALA A 594 25.21 -9.11 15.40
N GLU A 595 25.74 -10.33 15.48
CA GLU A 595 25.59 -11.19 16.65
C GLU A 595 26.96 -11.41 17.29
N THR A 596 27.01 -11.29 18.62
CA THR A 596 28.24 -11.40 19.42
C THR A 596 27.89 -11.66 20.90
N ARG A 597 28.85 -11.46 21.80
CA ARG A 597 28.69 -11.44 23.25
C ARG A 597 29.39 -10.21 23.81
N PHE A 598 29.12 -9.85 25.06
CA PHE A 598 29.97 -8.89 25.75
C PHE A 598 31.38 -9.48 25.96
N ALA A 599 32.41 -8.64 25.86
CA ALA A 599 33.80 -9.01 26.10
C ALA A 599 34.03 -9.42 27.56
N GLU A 600 33.25 -8.86 28.48
CA GLU A 600 33.17 -9.28 29.88
C GLU A 600 31.99 -10.24 30.09
N THR A 601 32.11 -11.13 31.08
CA THR A 601 31.09 -12.15 31.40
C THR A 601 29.75 -11.57 31.91
N SER A 602 29.69 -10.26 32.16
CA SER A 602 28.52 -9.52 32.63
C SER A 602 28.47 -8.14 31.95
N LEU A 603 27.28 -7.53 31.92
CA LEU A 603 27.11 -6.12 31.53
C LEU A 603 28.05 -5.25 32.38
N SER A 604 28.95 -4.53 31.72
CA SER A 604 29.79 -3.52 32.37
C SER A 604 28.90 -2.44 32.98
N GLU A 605 29.25 -1.91 34.16
CA GLU A 605 28.56 -0.76 34.77
C GLU A 605 28.58 0.48 33.84
N ASP A 606 29.55 0.52 32.91
CA ASP A 606 29.75 1.58 31.93
C ASP A 606 28.90 1.39 30.64
N PHE A 607 28.01 0.39 30.61
CA PHE A 607 27.12 0.09 29.48
C PHE A 607 25.66 0.52 29.78
N PRO A 608 24.97 1.26 28.88
CA PRO A 608 25.48 1.88 27.67
C PRO A 608 26.36 3.10 28.03
N PRO A 609 27.24 3.56 27.13
CA PRO A 609 28.11 4.71 27.35
C PRO A 609 27.38 5.95 27.88
N GLU A 610 28.03 6.75 28.72
CA GLU A 610 27.45 7.96 29.34
C GLU A 610 26.90 8.96 28.32
N TRP A 611 27.50 9.07 27.13
CA TRP A 611 27.04 9.97 26.08
C TRP A 611 25.75 9.48 25.41
N ALA A 612 25.46 8.17 25.39
CA ALA A 612 24.19 7.62 24.91
C ALA A 612 23.02 7.99 25.84
N ARG A 613 23.33 8.57 27.02
CA ARG A 613 22.39 9.09 28.01
C ARG A 613 22.21 10.63 27.94
N LYS A 614 22.85 11.33 26.98
CA LYS A 614 22.75 12.80 26.83
C LYS A 614 21.52 13.22 26.02
N LYS A 615 20.92 14.34 26.42
CA LYS A 615 19.73 14.97 25.81
C LYS A 615 19.93 15.20 24.30
N GLY A 616 19.03 14.64 23.47
CA GLY A 616 19.03 14.77 22.01
C GLY A 616 19.42 13.50 21.22
N ASN A 617 20.00 12.49 21.88
CA ASN A 617 20.39 11.20 21.28
C ASN A 617 19.87 10.00 22.11
N GLU A 618 18.73 10.15 22.78
CA GLU A 618 18.34 9.30 23.91
C GLU A 618 18.11 7.83 23.47
N TRP A 619 19.09 6.97 23.75
CA TRP A 619 18.92 5.53 23.67
C TRP A 619 17.95 5.11 24.77
N VAL A 620 16.80 4.56 24.38
CA VAL A 620 15.79 4.08 25.32
C VAL A 620 16.20 2.69 25.80
N HIS A 621 16.38 2.52 27.11
CA HIS A 621 16.66 1.22 27.74
C HIS A 621 15.36 0.59 28.23
N GLU A 622 15.11 -0.64 27.79
CA GLU A 622 13.96 -1.41 28.22
C GLU A 622 14.41 -2.77 28.74
N VAL A 623 13.73 -3.25 29.79
CA VAL A 623 14.00 -4.55 30.44
C VAL A 623 12.72 -5.36 30.45
N SER A 624 12.79 -6.59 29.93
CA SER A 624 11.72 -7.57 30.00
C SER A 624 12.16 -8.78 30.83
N GLN A 625 11.30 -9.22 31.73
CA GLN A 625 11.53 -10.38 32.59
C GLN A 625 10.37 -11.37 32.46
N LYS A 626 10.62 -12.50 31.78
CA LYS A 626 9.67 -13.63 31.70
C LYS A 626 10.30 -14.85 32.39
N GLY A 627 9.87 -15.13 33.62
CA GLY A 627 10.42 -16.21 34.45
C GLY A 627 11.87 -15.93 34.88
N SER A 628 12.79 -16.87 34.60
CA SER A 628 14.23 -16.73 34.87
C SER A 628 15.02 -16.07 33.73
N SER A 629 14.37 -15.71 32.63
CA SER A 629 15.01 -15.05 31.48
C SER A 629 14.90 -13.54 31.62
N LYS A 630 16.04 -12.85 31.70
CA LYS A 630 16.14 -11.39 31.64
C LYS A 630 16.60 -11.00 30.23
N THR A 631 15.81 -10.18 29.56
CA THR A 631 16.13 -9.65 28.23
C THR A 631 16.18 -8.13 28.33
N GLU A 632 17.19 -7.52 27.75
CA GLU A 632 17.39 -6.07 27.76
C GLU A 632 17.55 -5.56 26.35
N ARG A 633 17.06 -4.34 26.06
CA ARG A 633 17.32 -3.67 24.79
C ARG A 633 17.61 -2.19 24.98
N TRP A 634 18.47 -1.66 24.13
CA TRP A 634 18.77 -0.24 23.99
C TRP A 634 18.41 0.16 22.57
N ILE A 635 17.51 1.14 22.39
CA ILE A 635 17.07 1.56 21.06
C ILE A 635 17.33 3.05 20.88
N PHE A 636 18.05 3.39 19.81
CA PHE A 636 18.18 4.75 19.30
C PHE A 636 17.07 5.03 18.28
N ASN A 637 16.52 6.25 18.34
CA ASN A 637 15.52 6.73 17.39
C ASN A 637 14.33 5.75 17.27
N LYS A 638 13.74 5.40 18.42
CA LYS A 638 12.66 4.41 18.53
C LYS A 638 11.44 4.75 17.65
N ASP A 639 11.22 6.03 17.40
CA ASP A 639 10.06 6.54 16.64
C ASP A 639 10.24 6.41 15.12
N ASP A 640 11.44 6.13 14.64
CA ASP A 640 11.73 5.87 13.23
C ASP A 640 12.44 4.52 13.08
N TYR A 641 11.66 3.45 12.88
CA TYR A 641 12.18 2.09 12.75
C TYR A 641 13.28 1.96 11.67
N LEU A 642 13.12 2.62 10.53
CA LEU A 642 14.08 2.52 9.41
C LEU A 642 15.34 3.35 9.65
N GLY A 643 15.25 4.40 10.46
CA GLY A 643 16.37 5.19 10.98
C GLY A 643 16.89 4.75 12.36
N SER A 644 16.35 3.65 12.93
CA SER A 644 16.69 3.19 14.27
C SER A 644 17.92 2.30 14.30
N ALA A 645 18.57 2.25 15.47
CA ALA A 645 19.57 1.23 15.79
C ALA A 645 19.22 0.64 17.16
N ALA A 646 19.35 -0.67 17.30
CA ALA A 646 18.98 -1.37 18.53
C ALA A 646 20.05 -2.38 18.94
N VAL A 647 20.39 -2.38 20.23
CA VAL A 647 21.21 -3.41 20.86
C VAL A 647 20.31 -4.25 21.75
N TYR A 648 20.27 -5.56 21.53
CA TYR A 648 19.55 -6.53 22.34
C TYR A 648 20.54 -7.39 23.13
N TYR A 649 20.17 -7.75 24.34
CA TYR A 649 20.91 -8.66 25.20
C TYR A 649 19.98 -9.71 25.81
N ASP A 650 20.35 -10.99 25.64
CA ASP A 650 19.70 -12.11 26.32
C ASP A 650 20.57 -12.57 27.50
N GLY A 651 20.15 -12.24 28.72
CA GLY A 651 20.87 -12.61 29.94
C GLY A 651 20.92 -14.12 30.21
N LYS A 652 20.10 -14.93 29.53
CA LYS A 652 20.15 -16.40 29.66
C LYS A 652 21.26 -17.01 28.81
N THR A 653 21.45 -16.50 27.60
CA THR A 653 22.42 -17.05 26.63
C THR A 653 23.74 -16.26 26.60
N GLY A 654 23.73 -15.03 27.12
CA GLY A 654 24.83 -14.08 27.00
C GLY A 654 24.98 -13.46 25.61
N THR A 655 24.02 -13.73 24.71
CA THR A 655 24.05 -13.23 23.32
C THR A 655 23.70 -11.74 23.28
N VAL A 656 24.50 -11.00 22.52
CA VAL A 656 24.29 -9.59 22.19
C VAL A 656 24.00 -9.49 20.69
N GLN A 657 23.01 -8.70 20.32
CA GLN A 657 22.69 -8.41 18.93
C GLN A 657 22.63 -6.92 18.69
N LEU A 658 23.28 -6.44 17.64
CA LEU A 658 23.10 -5.10 17.12
C LEU A 658 22.29 -5.20 15.83
N TYR A 659 21.29 -4.34 15.68
CA TYR A 659 20.40 -4.30 14.54
C TYR A 659 20.17 -2.87 14.09
N SER A 660 20.11 -2.64 12.79
CA SER A 660 19.62 -1.39 12.20
C SER A 660 19.11 -1.64 10.78
N CYS A 661 18.20 -0.79 10.32
CA CYS A 661 17.75 -0.74 8.93
C CYS A 661 18.51 0.30 8.09
N ASN A 662 19.55 0.92 8.66
CA ASN A 662 20.39 1.91 8.03
C ASN A 662 21.86 1.57 8.27
N GLU A 663 22.65 1.48 7.19
CA GLU A 663 24.05 1.07 7.28
C GLU A 663 24.94 2.06 8.03
N GLU A 664 24.72 3.36 7.85
CA GLU A 664 25.49 4.40 8.55
C GLU A 664 25.20 4.37 10.05
N MET A 665 23.93 4.22 10.42
CA MET A 665 23.51 4.09 11.82
C MET A 665 24.03 2.81 12.45
N PHE A 666 24.02 1.70 11.70
CA PHE A 666 24.64 0.46 12.13
C PHE A 666 26.13 0.64 12.40
N ASP A 667 26.87 1.22 11.45
CA ASP A 667 28.31 1.37 11.55
C ASP A 667 28.70 2.30 12.72
N LYS A 668 27.97 3.41 12.92
CA LYS A 668 28.11 4.27 14.09
C LYS A 668 27.87 3.51 15.39
N ALA A 669 26.74 2.82 15.51
CA ALA A 669 26.44 2.03 16.70
C ALA A 669 27.46 0.90 16.91
N PHE A 670 27.94 0.27 15.83
CA PHE A 670 28.94 -0.79 15.91
C PHE A 670 30.30 -0.26 16.34
N GLU A 671 30.71 0.92 15.88
CA GLU A 671 31.93 1.59 16.35
C GLU A 671 31.82 1.96 17.84
N GLU A 672 30.68 2.50 18.24
CA GLU A 672 30.40 3.01 19.58
C GLU A 672 30.27 1.91 20.63
N PHE A 673 29.49 0.86 20.33
CA PHE A 673 29.25 -0.27 21.22
C PHE A 673 30.25 -1.41 21.02
N GLY A 674 30.91 -1.49 19.87
CA GLY A 674 31.80 -2.60 19.52
C GLY A 674 33.02 -2.75 20.42
N ARG A 675 33.37 -1.73 21.22
CA ARG A 675 34.39 -1.85 22.28
C ARG A 675 33.96 -2.76 23.43
N PHE A 676 32.66 -2.95 23.63
CA PHE A 676 32.11 -3.85 24.64
C PHE A 676 31.86 -5.25 24.10
N PHE A 677 31.93 -5.45 22.78
CA PHE A 677 31.64 -6.71 22.13
C PHE A 677 32.90 -7.58 21.98
N ASP A 678 32.72 -8.90 22.03
CA ASP A 678 33.76 -9.85 21.66
C ASP A 678 33.93 -9.88 20.14
N LYS A 679 34.85 -9.04 19.65
CA LYS A 679 35.16 -8.91 18.22
C LYS A 679 35.64 -10.22 17.57
N LYS A 680 36.13 -11.20 18.34
CA LYS A 680 36.58 -12.50 17.78
C LYS A 680 35.43 -13.38 17.32
N HIS A 681 34.25 -13.19 17.88
CA HIS A 681 33.05 -13.98 17.59
C HIS A 681 31.91 -13.10 17.07
N CYS A 682 32.24 -11.95 16.47
CA CYS A 682 31.26 -11.03 15.93
C CYS A 682 31.05 -11.29 14.44
N GLU A 683 29.85 -11.75 14.08
CA GLU A 683 29.44 -11.92 12.69
C GLU A 683 28.55 -10.75 12.27
N VAL A 684 29.02 -9.95 11.31
CA VAL A 684 28.26 -8.85 10.70
C VAL A 684 27.63 -9.33 9.40
N GLU A 685 26.35 -9.05 9.22
CA GLU A 685 25.58 -9.32 8.01
C GLU A 685 24.82 -8.06 7.62
N LYS A 686 24.92 -7.66 6.34
CA LYS A 686 24.24 -6.50 5.77
C LYS A 686 23.51 -6.96 4.52
N VAL A 687 22.19 -6.78 4.48
CA VAL A 687 21.32 -7.31 3.43
C VAL A 687 20.31 -6.24 3.02
N SER A 688 20.13 -6.00 1.73
CA SER A 688 19.09 -5.10 1.23
C SER A 688 17.71 -5.61 1.61
N MET A 689 16.77 -4.68 1.82
CA MET A 689 15.40 -5.03 2.20
C MET A 689 14.72 -5.96 1.19
N SER A 690 14.98 -5.75 -0.09
CA SER A 690 14.46 -6.57 -1.19
C SER A 690 14.94 -8.02 -1.07
N LEU A 691 16.19 -8.26 -0.69
CA LEU A 691 16.66 -9.62 -0.46
C LEU A 691 16.15 -10.19 0.89
N ALA A 692 16.11 -9.38 1.94
CA ALA A 692 15.65 -9.80 3.26
C ALA A 692 14.21 -10.36 3.21
N THR A 693 13.31 -9.70 2.46
CA THR A 693 11.93 -10.17 2.26
C THR A 693 11.85 -11.49 1.48
N MET A 694 12.81 -11.77 0.59
CA MET A 694 12.89 -13.03 -0.14
C MET A 694 13.38 -14.18 0.76
N ILE A 695 14.34 -13.91 1.66
CA ILE A 695 14.90 -14.90 2.58
C ILE A 695 14.01 -15.01 3.84
N LYS A 696 12.76 -15.49 3.68
CA LYS A 696 11.73 -15.66 4.74
C LYS A 696 12.14 -16.51 5.96
N ASN A 697 13.33 -17.11 5.96
CA ASN A 697 13.81 -18.03 6.98
C ASN A 697 15.17 -17.64 7.56
N ASN A 698 15.52 -16.34 7.57
CA ASN A 698 16.73 -15.94 8.26
C ASN A 698 16.58 -16.24 9.77
N LYS A 699 17.40 -17.16 10.30
CA LYS A 699 17.42 -17.52 11.72
C LYS A 699 17.59 -16.28 12.61
N LYS A 700 18.33 -15.28 12.11
CA LYS A 700 18.59 -14.00 12.78
C LYS A 700 17.33 -13.14 12.88
N GLN A 701 16.50 -13.08 11.82
CA GLN A 701 15.21 -12.39 11.85
C GLN A 701 14.24 -13.05 12.84
N LYS A 702 14.15 -14.39 12.87
CA LYS A 702 13.32 -15.10 13.87
C LYS A 702 13.79 -14.86 15.30
N LEU A 703 15.09 -14.65 15.50
CA LEU A 703 15.66 -14.33 16.79
C LEU A 703 15.34 -12.89 17.19
N LEU A 704 15.44 -11.93 16.26
CA LEU A 704 14.96 -10.55 16.45
C LEU A 704 13.46 -10.52 16.80
N GLU A 705 12.62 -11.23 16.05
CA GLU A 705 11.18 -11.36 16.34
C GLU A 705 10.91 -11.96 17.73
N ARG A 706 11.77 -12.87 18.19
CA ARG A 706 11.68 -13.43 19.54
C ARG A 706 12.07 -12.41 20.61
N PHE A 707 13.08 -11.58 20.34
CA PHE A 707 13.43 -10.45 21.20
C PHE A 707 12.27 -9.45 21.26
N GLU A 708 11.72 -9.05 20.13
CA GLU A 708 10.58 -8.13 20.03
C GLU A 708 9.34 -8.66 20.76
N LYS A 709 8.98 -9.94 20.63
CA LYS A 709 7.87 -10.55 21.41
C LYS A 709 8.13 -10.58 22.93
N GLY A 710 9.37 -10.34 23.34
CA GLY A 710 9.77 -10.23 24.73
C GLY A 710 9.31 -8.92 25.36
N PHE A 711 9.35 -7.83 24.61
CA PHE A 711 8.94 -6.48 24.99
C PHE A 711 7.50 -6.20 24.53
#